data_AF-A0A399I4U1-F1
#
_entry.id   AF-A0A399I4U1-F1
#
_cell.length_a   1.000
_cell.length_b   1.000
_cell.length_c   1.000
_cell.angle_alpha   90.00
_cell.angle_beta   90.00
_cell.angle_gamma   90.00
#
_symmetry.space_group_name_H-M   'P 1'
#
loop_
_entity.id
_entity.type
_entity.pdbx_description
1 polymer ?
#
loop_
_entity_poly.entity_id
_entity_poly.type
_entity_poly.pdbx_seq_one_letter_code
_entity_poly.pdbx_strand_id
1 'polypeptide(L)'
;MKRQKPQKNHRESIDLGCAIFSSVLFHVVLFLVLASTSIFYPAVGSAMRFDYIWLDPYLAPKTAASEQNTEQPAVLEKVESTDGAILQKSEVIPPQQSILPVAPEEPPEATDPEDDVEAELEIVPVRQHAKRPDPAPVKPLPATKQTIDLKAEREQRLAEEARLKAARAEAERLRLSVERSRRELLARERTEQMRKVAEESAALKLEQERIVAEEARIKAAQADAERVREAAEQARLERLAHERAELKRQADEQAAALKLEQERIAAEEARLQAAQKEAERLRQVAERARKERIAREKADQKRRAAEQAARLKAAEEQKAAEAAQLKAKQIEAERLRQAEERARQERLSRQQAEELRSKAELAAKHKADMERQAAEDARRISAREEAERSRRAAERARQERLASEQVEERHKAAELAARAKAEQERLAQEKAGIERTAALHKVAVVAAQQASGSKPMERSQGIPVTSAATGPVEKKPPIPKPEIKGIVIPAVNGDLKLVITSKSPVKIAATFRAFPKSRRNRPQTLNEARQEKNITPLIVTPGNDTQEAVIESAHEGIYTFFAEPGDATTPKPGFTLKIFESSVRARTRPIGNKTVSGKTVVTRVLMPDGILWEDESSFTGSIEDSNSITKFNAETGLIWKEFNH
;
A
#
# COMPACT_ATOMS: atom_id res chain seq x y z
N MET A 1 11.76 -17.33 50.51
CA MET A 1 11.82 -17.28 49.03
C MET A 1 12.90 -18.27 48.54
N LYS A 2 12.59 -19.18 47.61
CA LYS A 2 13.59 -20.08 47.00
C LYS A 2 14.12 -19.45 45.70
N ARG A 3 15.44 -19.27 45.56
CA ARG A 3 16.05 -18.80 44.29
C ARG A 3 16.20 -19.99 43.35
N GLN A 4 15.53 -19.96 42.19
CA GLN A 4 15.86 -20.85 41.08
C GLN A 4 17.22 -20.46 40.47
N LYS A 5 17.99 -21.46 40.01
CA LYS A 5 19.19 -21.23 39.20
C LYS A 5 18.80 -21.25 37.72
N PRO A 6 19.36 -20.39 36.86
CA PRO A 6 19.12 -20.45 35.42
C PRO A 6 19.77 -21.70 34.82
N GLN A 7 18.98 -22.54 34.14
CA GLN A 7 19.52 -23.54 33.22
C GLN A 7 19.98 -22.82 31.94
N LYS A 8 21.12 -23.25 31.38
CA LYS A 8 21.58 -22.79 30.05
C LYS A 8 21.11 -23.79 29.00
N ASN A 9 20.26 -23.34 28.08
CA ASN A 9 19.75 -24.16 26.98
C ASN A 9 20.82 -24.33 25.88
N HIS A 10 21.73 -25.29 26.07
CA HIS A 10 22.78 -25.60 25.08
C HIS A 10 22.28 -26.40 23.84
N ARG A 11 20.99 -26.71 23.73
CA ARG A 11 20.41 -27.45 22.59
C ARG A 11 20.09 -26.54 21.40
N GLU A 12 19.46 -25.39 21.64
CA GLU A 12 18.97 -24.46 20.61
C GLU A 12 20.06 -24.00 19.61
N SER A 13 21.32 -23.93 20.06
CA SER A 13 22.47 -23.57 19.20
C SER A 13 22.89 -24.65 18.19
N ILE A 14 22.47 -25.91 18.36
CA ILE A 14 22.81 -27.02 17.45
C ILE A 14 21.80 -27.08 16.32
N ASP A 15 20.50 -27.02 16.65
CA ASP A 15 19.40 -27.15 15.68
C ASP A 15 19.43 -26.04 14.61
N LEU A 16 19.77 -24.80 15.01
CA LEU A 16 19.94 -23.68 14.09
C LEU A 16 21.08 -23.89 13.08
N GLY A 17 22.18 -24.54 13.49
CA GLY A 17 23.29 -24.89 12.61
C GLY A 17 22.87 -25.90 11.55
N CYS A 18 22.15 -26.96 11.96
CA CYS A 18 21.62 -27.98 11.06
C CYS A 18 20.60 -27.41 10.05
N ALA A 19 19.75 -26.47 10.46
CA ALA A 19 18.76 -25.81 9.59
C ALA A 19 19.43 -24.94 8.50
N ILE A 20 20.51 -24.24 8.82
CA ILE A 20 21.27 -23.46 7.84
C ILE A 20 22.00 -24.39 6.85
N PHE A 21 22.64 -25.45 7.36
CA PHE A 21 23.43 -26.36 6.51
C PHE A 21 22.57 -27.15 5.52
N SER A 22 21.38 -27.61 5.94
CA SER A 22 20.44 -28.32 5.06
C SER A 22 19.84 -27.39 3.99
N SER A 23 19.56 -26.13 4.33
CA SER A 23 19.11 -25.13 3.35
C SER A 23 20.17 -24.86 2.28
N VAL A 24 21.44 -24.68 2.66
CA VAL A 24 22.54 -24.50 1.69
C VAL A 24 22.69 -25.73 0.79
N LEU A 25 22.66 -26.93 1.35
CA LEU A 25 22.78 -28.18 0.59
C LEU A 25 21.64 -28.32 -0.45
N PHE A 26 20.41 -28.00 -0.08
CA PHE A 26 19.25 -28.02 -0.98
C PHE A 26 19.44 -27.09 -2.18
N HIS A 27 19.90 -25.86 -1.96
CA HIS A 27 20.12 -24.88 -3.04
C HIS A 27 21.27 -25.30 -3.97
N VAL A 28 22.33 -25.93 -3.46
CA VAL A 28 23.42 -26.48 -4.29
C VAL A 28 22.94 -27.63 -5.18
N VAL A 29 22.11 -28.53 -4.65
CA VAL A 29 21.50 -29.63 -5.44
C VAL A 29 20.54 -29.07 -6.48
N LEU A 30 19.68 -28.11 -6.12
CA LEU A 30 18.76 -27.48 -7.08
C LEU A 30 19.50 -26.77 -8.22
N PHE A 31 20.60 -26.07 -7.91
CA PHE A 31 21.44 -25.43 -8.93
C PHE A 31 22.12 -26.46 -9.84
N LEU A 32 22.58 -27.60 -9.31
CA LEU A 32 23.13 -28.70 -10.11
C LEU A 32 22.08 -29.35 -11.05
N VAL A 33 20.83 -29.48 -10.61
CA VAL A 33 19.72 -29.97 -11.47
C VAL A 33 19.40 -28.96 -12.57
N LEU A 34 19.36 -27.67 -12.27
CA LEU A 34 19.12 -26.62 -13.26
C LEU A 34 20.29 -26.46 -14.27
N ALA A 35 21.53 -26.59 -13.80
CA ALA A 35 22.71 -26.55 -14.66
C ALA A 35 22.87 -27.80 -15.54
N SER A 36 22.51 -28.99 -15.04
CA SER A 36 22.56 -30.21 -15.86
C SER A 36 21.42 -30.27 -16.90
N THR A 37 20.23 -29.75 -16.57
CA THR A 37 19.11 -29.69 -17.53
C THR A 37 19.32 -28.67 -18.65
N SER A 38 20.07 -27.58 -18.44
CA SER A 38 20.41 -26.65 -19.53
C SER A 38 21.42 -27.22 -20.54
N ILE A 39 22.27 -28.16 -20.12
CA ILE A 39 23.26 -28.83 -21.00
C ILE A 39 22.59 -29.85 -21.95
N PHE A 40 21.41 -30.37 -21.60
CA PHE A 40 20.70 -31.38 -22.38
C PHE A 40 19.67 -30.83 -23.38
N TYR A 41 19.52 -29.50 -23.50
CA TYR A 41 18.82 -28.89 -24.63
C TYR A 41 19.81 -28.60 -25.77
N PRO A 42 19.83 -29.39 -26.87
CA PRO A 42 20.59 -29.01 -28.05
C PRO A 42 20.03 -27.70 -28.62
N ALA A 43 20.90 -26.83 -29.12
CA ALA A 43 20.51 -25.55 -29.71
C ALA A 43 19.76 -25.78 -31.05
N VAL A 44 18.44 -25.94 -30.97
CA VAL A 44 17.57 -26.08 -32.15
C VAL A 44 17.57 -24.74 -32.91
N GLY A 45 17.97 -24.77 -34.17
CA GLY A 45 18.10 -23.57 -35.01
C GLY A 45 16.79 -22.79 -35.14
N SER A 46 16.89 -21.46 -35.19
CA SER A 46 15.77 -20.51 -35.16
C SER A 46 14.98 -20.47 -36.48
N ALA A 47 14.33 -21.57 -36.87
CA ALA A 47 13.66 -21.71 -38.17
C ALA A 47 12.46 -22.68 -38.23
N MET A 48 11.69 -22.87 -37.15
CA MET A 48 10.33 -23.45 -37.26
C MET A 48 9.31 -22.75 -36.35
N ARG A 49 8.13 -22.47 -36.91
CA ARG A 49 6.92 -22.17 -36.13
C ARG A 49 6.44 -23.45 -35.47
N PHE A 50 6.29 -23.44 -34.15
CA PHE A 50 5.49 -24.44 -33.45
C PHE A 50 4.07 -23.90 -33.29
N ASP A 51 3.17 -24.28 -34.19
CA ASP A 51 1.74 -24.09 -33.98
C ASP A 51 1.31 -25.00 -32.82
N TYR A 52 1.03 -24.39 -31.67
CA TYR A 52 0.55 -25.10 -30.48
C TYR A 52 -0.88 -25.58 -30.70
N ILE A 53 -1.03 -26.82 -31.20
CA ILE A 53 -2.31 -27.52 -31.24
C ILE A 53 -2.76 -27.78 -29.80
N TRP A 54 -3.61 -26.90 -29.28
CA TRP A 54 -4.38 -27.17 -28.07
C TRP A 54 -5.40 -28.28 -28.36
N LEU A 55 -5.39 -29.34 -27.56
CA LEU A 55 -6.48 -30.32 -27.57
C LEU A 55 -7.64 -29.78 -26.74
N ASP A 56 -8.70 -29.29 -27.39
CA ASP A 56 -9.97 -29.02 -26.73
C ASP A 56 -10.66 -30.33 -26.32
N PRO A 57 -10.94 -30.57 -25.02
CA PRO A 57 -11.50 -31.83 -24.54
C PRO A 57 -13.04 -31.88 -24.60
N TYR A 58 -13.68 -31.16 -25.53
CA TYR A 58 -15.14 -31.00 -25.60
C TYR A 58 -15.75 -31.13 -27.01
N LEU A 59 -15.53 -32.28 -27.66
CA LEU A 59 -16.34 -32.71 -28.81
C LEU A 59 -16.92 -34.11 -28.59
N ALA A 60 -18.13 -34.16 -28.05
CA ALA A 60 -19.02 -35.32 -28.12
C ALA A 60 -20.18 -34.98 -29.08
N PRO A 61 -20.41 -35.74 -30.16
CA PRO A 61 -21.45 -35.43 -31.12
C PRO A 61 -22.84 -35.76 -30.56
N LYS A 62 -23.82 -34.88 -30.79
CA LYS A 62 -25.23 -35.19 -30.60
C LYS A 62 -26.04 -34.69 -31.79
N THR A 63 -26.73 -35.63 -32.44
CA THR A 63 -27.49 -35.43 -33.68
C THR A 63 -28.96 -35.06 -33.42
N ALA A 64 -29.67 -34.70 -34.51
CA ALA A 64 -31.12 -34.55 -34.70
C ALA A 64 -31.75 -33.14 -34.57
N ALA A 65 -31.98 -32.55 -35.75
CA ALA A 65 -33.27 -32.03 -36.27
C ALA A 65 -34.20 -31.12 -35.42
N SER A 66 -34.29 -29.85 -35.84
CA SER A 66 -35.49 -29.00 -36.06
C SER A 66 -34.95 -27.67 -36.61
N GLU A 67 -35.29 -27.16 -37.80
CA GLU A 67 -36.60 -26.84 -38.39
C GLU A 67 -37.27 -25.62 -37.73
N GLN A 68 -37.84 -24.74 -38.59
CA GLN A 68 -38.45 -23.41 -38.35
C GLN A 68 -37.41 -22.28 -38.12
N ASN A 69 -37.25 -21.31 -39.02
CA ASN A 69 -38.19 -20.31 -39.58
C ASN A 69 -38.35 -19.09 -38.65
N THR A 70 -37.86 -17.92 -39.09
CA THR A 70 -38.05 -16.63 -38.44
C THR A 70 -38.21 -15.55 -39.49
N GLU A 71 -39.43 -15.06 -39.67
CA GLU A 71 -39.71 -13.84 -40.42
C GLU A 71 -39.23 -12.62 -39.60
N GLN A 72 -38.60 -11.64 -40.25
CA GLN A 72 -38.47 -10.27 -39.73
C GLN A 72 -38.99 -9.28 -40.79
N PRO A 73 -39.96 -8.41 -40.46
CA PRO A 73 -40.42 -7.38 -41.37
C PRO A 73 -39.44 -6.21 -41.46
N ALA A 74 -39.37 -5.60 -42.64
CA ALA A 74 -38.38 -4.61 -43.03
C ALA A 74 -38.52 -3.23 -42.35
N VAL A 75 -37.38 -2.51 -42.30
CA VAL A 75 -37.29 -1.05 -42.47
C VAL A 75 -36.23 -0.81 -43.56
N LEU A 76 -36.39 0.22 -44.40
CA LEU A 76 -35.58 0.43 -45.61
C LEU A 76 -34.36 1.34 -45.38
N GLU A 77 -33.23 0.99 -46.01
CA GLU A 77 -32.31 1.85 -46.80
C GLU A 77 -31.17 0.93 -47.31
N LYS A 78 -31.09 0.51 -48.58
CA LYS A 78 -30.99 1.23 -49.87
C LYS A 78 -29.63 1.91 -50.13
N VAL A 79 -28.60 1.11 -50.39
CA VAL A 79 -27.54 1.41 -51.39
C VAL A 79 -27.23 0.12 -52.17
N GLU A 80 -27.12 0.22 -53.49
CA GLU A 80 -26.72 -0.86 -54.42
C GLU A 80 -25.18 -1.00 -54.45
N SER A 81 -24.63 -2.24 -54.44
CA SER A 81 -24.15 -3.01 -55.61
C SER A 81 -22.79 -2.51 -56.18
N THR A 82 -21.87 -3.31 -56.74
CA THR A 82 -21.95 -4.70 -57.23
C THR A 82 -20.58 -5.42 -57.13
N ASP A 83 -20.62 -6.74 -57.03
CA ASP A 83 -19.64 -7.82 -57.34
C ASP A 83 -18.15 -7.55 -57.72
N GLY A 84 -17.30 -8.51 -57.32
CA GLY A 84 -15.91 -8.65 -57.79
C GLY A 84 -15.27 -9.96 -57.35
N ALA A 85 -15.52 -11.06 -58.05
CA ALA A 85 -15.20 -12.42 -57.61
C ALA A 85 -13.94 -13.05 -58.23
N ILE A 86 -13.22 -13.84 -57.41
CA ILE A 86 -12.49 -15.07 -57.75
C ILE A 86 -11.47 -15.04 -58.92
N LEU A 87 -10.17 -15.19 -58.61
CA LEU A 87 -9.37 -16.37 -59.04
C LEU A 87 -8.01 -16.47 -58.31
N GLN A 88 -7.26 -17.54 -58.60
CA GLN A 88 -6.08 -17.98 -57.86
C GLN A 88 -4.80 -18.04 -58.75
N LYS A 89 -3.65 -18.07 -58.06
CA LYS A 89 -2.50 -18.98 -58.31
C LYS A 89 -1.35 -18.53 -59.25
N SER A 90 -0.14 -18.89 -58.80
CA SER A 90 1.10 -19.21 -59.57
C SER A 90 1.85 -18.08 -60.31
N GLU A 91 3.19 -18.14 -60.53
CA GLU A 91 4.32 -18.82 -59.85
C GLU A 91 5.68 -18.32 -60.42
N VAL A 92 6.76 -18.33 -59.61
CA VAL A 92 8.21 -18.38 -59.99
C VAL A 92 8.79 -17.41 -61.05
N ILE A 93 9.50 -16.37 -60.54
CA ILE A 93 10.96 -16.07 -60.65
C ILE A 93 11.66 -16.06 -62.07
N PRO A 94 12.54 -15.06 -62.37
CA PRO A 94 13.19 -14.84 -63.68
C PRO A 94 14.63 -15.41 -63.78
N PRO A 95 15.43 -15.13 -64.84
CA PRO A 95 16.28 -13.91 -64.83
C PRO A 95 16.67 -13.27 -66.20
N GLN A 96 17.14 -12.01 -66.12
CA GLN A 96 18.15 -11.33 -66.98
C GLN A 96 18.05 -11.33 -68.52
N GLN A 97 18.08 -10.12 -69.10
CA GLN A 97 19.31 -9.61 -69.73
C GLN A 97 19.33 -8.06 -69.74
N SER A 98 20.52 -7.48 -69.95
CA SER A 98 20.80 -6.04 -69.93
C SER A 98 21.46 -5.63 -71.25
N ILE A 99 21.28 -4.38 -71.72
CA ILE A 99 22.34 -3.50 -72.28
C ILE A 99 21.79 -2.14 -72.76
N LEU A 100 22.40 -1.06 -72.22
CA LEU A 100 22.57 0.33 -72.70
C LEU A 100 21.38 1.24 -73.13
N PRO A 101 21.53 2.57 -72.98
CA PRO A 101 20.52 3.58 -73.37
C PRO A 101 20.82 4.29 -74.71
N VAL A 102 19.81 4.97 -75.25
CA VAL A 102 19.92 6.01 -76.28
C VAL A 102 19.15 7.24 -75.80
N ALA A 103 19.61 8.45 -76.14
CA ALA A 103 19.00 9.71 -75.71
C ALA A 103 17.77 10.10 -76.55
N PRO A 104 16.79 10.85 -76.00
CA PRO A 104 15.67 11.39 -76.77
C PRO A 104 16.07 12.63 -77.57
N GLU A 105 15.56 12.76 -78.79
CA GLU A 105 15.48 14.03 -79.53
C GLU A 105 14.09 14.67 -79.33
N GLU A 106 14.04 16.00 -79.30
CA GLU A 106 12.82 16.80 -79.18
C GLU A 106 12.15 17.04 -80.54
N PRO A 107 10.79 17.07 -80.59
CA PRO A 107 10.05 17.81 -81.61
C PRO A 107 9.35 19.05 -81.00
N PRO A 108 9.33 20.21 -81.70
CA PRO A 108 8.77 21.45 -81.17
C PRO A 108 7.24 21.61 -81.35
N GLU A 109 6.60 22.13 -80.29
CA GLU A 109 5.83 23.39 -80.23
C GLU A 109 5.00 23.90 -81.45
N ALA A 110 3.82 24.47 -81.13
CA ALA A 110 2.96 25.38 -81.94
C ALA A 110 2.15 24.76 -83.13
N THR A 111 0.92 25.20 -83.45
CA THR A 111 -0.04 26.13 -82.78
C THR A 111 -1.46 25.92 -83.34
N ASP A 112 -2.45 25.81 -82.45
CA ASP A 112 -3.77 26.47 -82.58
C ASP A 112 -3.57 28.00 -82.36
N PRO A 113 -4.49 28.95 -82.72
CA PRO A 113 -5.93 28.85 -82.42
C PRO A 113 -6.94 29.66 -83.30
N GLU A 114 -8.18 29.69 -82.79
CA GLU A 114 -9.28 30.67 -82.93
C GLU A 114 -10.33 30.52 -84.05
N ASP A 115 -11.58 30.44 -83.60
CA ASP A 115 -12.80 30.89 -84.28
C ASP A 115 -12.72 32.39 -84.65
N ASP A 116 -13.50 32.87 -85.61
CA ASP A 116 -14.79 33.52 -85.26
C ASP A 116 -15.69 33.87 -86.47
N VAL A 117 -16.88 34.39 -86.14
CA VAL A 117 -18.05 34.69 -86.99
C VAL A 117 -17.84 35.68 -88.15
N GLU A 118 -18.58 35.51 -89.26
CA GLU A 118 -19.61 36.42 -89.81
C GLU A 118 -19.92 36.12 -91.30
N ALA A 119 -20.95 36.76 -91.87
CA ALA A 119 -21.52 36.41 -93.17
C ALA A 119 -21.81 37.66 -94.02
N GLU A 120 -21.75 37.51 -95.36
CA GLU A 120 -22.32 38.51 -96.26
C GLU A 120 -22.95 37.86 -97.51
N LEU A 121 -23.81 38.60 -98.20
CA LEU A 121 -24.61 38.12 -99.33
C LEU A 121 -24.03 38.62 -100.66
N GLU A 122 -24.14 37.82 -101.73
CA GLU A 122 -24.42 38.39 -103.04
C GLU A 122 -25.24 37.45 -103.96
N ILE A 123 -25.66 37.98 -105.12
CA ILE A 123 -26.84 37.58 -105.87
C ILE A 123 -26.47 37.47 -107.37
N VAL A 124 -27.14 36.57 -108.13
CA VAL A 124 -27.69 36.76 -109.51
C VAL A 124 -27.82 35.43 -110.27
N PRO A 125 -29.02 35.07 -110.76
CA PRO A 125 -29.22 34.09 -111.82
C PRO A 125 -29.52 34.76 -113.17
N VAL A 126 -29.13 34.14 -114.30
CA VAL A 126 -29.45 34.62 -115.66
C VAL A 126 -30.09 33.52 -116.52
N ARG A 127 -31.14 33.89 -117.27
CA ARG A 127 -32.01 33.01 -118.06
C ARG A 127 -32.55 33.78 -119.26
N GLN A 128 -32.32 33.33 -120.50
CA GLN A 128 -32.88 33.96 -121.72
C GLN A 128 -33.39 32.94 -122.77
N HIS A 129 -34.10 33.42 -123.79
CA HIS A 129 -35.02 32.66 -124.65
C HIS A 129 -34.90 33.02 -126.16
N ALA A 130 -35.63 32.26 -127.00
CA ALA A 130 -36.04 32.57 -128.39
C ALA A 130 -35.01 32.24 -129.52
N LYS A 131 -35.38 32.11 -130.81
CA LYS A 131 -36.66 32.33 -131.53
C LYS A 131 -36.80 31.45 -132.80
N ARG A 132 -38.02 31.38 -133.38
CA ARG A 132 -38.43 30.75 -134.67
C ARG A 132 -38.14 31.69 -135.89
N PRO A 133 -38.25 31.32 -137.21
CA PRO A 133 -39.51 30.85 -137.88
C PRO A 133 -39.38 29.92 -139.13
N ASP A 134 -40.52 29.62 -139.78
CA ASP A 134 -40.71 28.80 -141.02
C ASP A 134 -41.08 29.64 -142.28
N PRO A 135 -40.74 29.17 -143.51
CA PRO A 135 -41.50 29.42 -144.76
C PRO A 135 -41.47 28.24 -145.79
N ALA A 136 -42.19 28.17 -146.93
CA ALA A 136 -43.53 28.63 -147.38
C ALA A 136 -43.90 27.93 -148.75
N PRO A 137 -45.17 27.56 -149.07
CA PRO A 137 -45.53 26.76 -150.27
C PRO A 137 -46.31 27.51 -151.40
N VAL A 138 -46.26 27.02 -152.66
CA VAL A 138 -46.96 27.59 -153.86
C VAL A 138 -47.48 26.48 -154.84
N LYS A 139 -48.41 26.81 -155.77
CA LYS A 139 -49.17 25.97 -156.76
C LYS A 139 -49.34 26.73 -158.12
N PRO A 140 -50.25 26.40 -159.10
CA PRO A 140 -50.51 25.19 -159.95
C PRO A 140 -50.67 25.52 -161.50
N LEU A 141 -51.31 24.61 -162.29
CA LEU A 141 -52.02 24.80 -163.61
C LEU A 141 -51.18 24.90 -164.94
N PRO A 142 -51.77 24.77 -166.17
CA PRO A 142 -52.97 24.05 -166.68
C PRO A 142 -52.67 23.12 -167.92
N ALA A 143 -53.63 22.85 -168.84
CA ALA A 143 -53.59 21.79 -169.88
C ALA A 143 -54.13 22.17 -171.29
N THR A 144 -53.89 21.32 -172.32
CA THR A 144 -54.45 21.41 -173.70
C THR A 144 -54.79 20.01 -174.31
N LYS A 145 -55.22 19.90 -175.59
CA LYS A 145 -56.17 18.86 -176.11
C LYS A 145 -55.76 18.05 -177.38
N GLN A 146 -56.58 17.02 -177.67
CA GLN A 146 -57.08 16.55 -178.99
C GLN A 146 -56.45 15.36 -179.77
N THR A 147 -57.29 14.77 -180.67
CA THR A 147 -57.14 13.56 -181.53
C THR A 147 -57.18 12.20 -180.78
N ILE A 148 -58.28 11.42 -180.72
CA ILE A 148 -59.22 10.82 -181.71
C ILE A 148 -58.85 9.35 -182.07
N ASP A 149 -59.58 8.44 -181.42
CA ASP A 149 -60.10 7.13 -181.87
C ASP A 149 -59.24 6.17 -182.72
N LEU A 150 -58.38 5.40 -182.03
CA LEU A 150 -58.18 3.96 -182.24
C LEU A 150 -57.42 3.30 -181.06
N LYS A 151 -57.57 3.85 -179.84
CA LYS A 151 -56.51 3.82 -178.81
C LYS A 151 -56.83 3.08 -177.50
N ALA A 152 -58.12 2.93 -177.16
CA ALA A 152 -58.57 2.58 -175.82
C ALA A 152 -58.06 1.22 -175.28
N GLU A 153 -58.02 0.19 -176.12
CA GLU A 153 -57.61 -1.16 -175.70
C GLU A 153 -56.10 -1.23 -175.33
N ARG A 154 -55.27 -0.43 -175.99
CA ARG A 154 -53.84 -0.32 -175.69
C ARG A 154 -53.59 0.50 -174.42
N GLU A 155 -54.44 1.50 -174.15
CA GLU A 155 -54.38 2.30 -172.93
C GLU A 155 -54.87 1.52 -171.70
N GLN A 156 -55.83 0.60 -171.82
CA GLN A 156 -56.19 -0.30 -170.72
C GLN A 156 -55.02 -1.20 -170.30
N ARG A 157 -54.33 -1.84 -171.26
CA ARG A 157 -53.15 -2.67 -170.94
C ARG A 157 -52.01 -1.85 -170.33
N LEU A 158 -51.76 -0.63 -170.83
CA LEU A 158 -50.76 0.26 -170.25
C LEU A 158 -51.15 0.78 -168.86
N ALA A 159 -52.44 1.01 -168.59
CA ALA A 159 -52.93 1.42 -167.27
C ALA A 159 -52.88 0.26 -166.26
N GLU A 160 -53.12 -0.98 -166.69
CA GLU A 160 -52.95 -2.17 -165.87
C GLU A 160 -51.47 -2.46 -165.59
N GLU A 161 -50.59 -2.36 -166.59
CA GLU A 161 -49.14 -2.47 -166.40
C GLU A 161 -48.60 -1.35 -165.49
N ALA A 162 -49.12 -0.13 -165.61
CA ALA A 162 -48.80 0.98 -164.71
C ALA A 162 -49.29 0.73 -163.27
N ARG A 163 -50.49 0.16 -163.08
CA ARG A 163 -50.97 -0.28 -161.76
C ARG A 163 -50.10 -1.39 -161.18
N LEU A 164 -49.69 -2.37 -161.99
CA LEU A 164 -48.81 -3.46 -161.54
C LEU A 164 -47.41 -2.94 -161.17
N LYS A 165 -46.87 -1.96 -161.92
CA LYS A 165 -45.62 -1.26 -161.60
C LYS A 165 -45.75 -0.40 -160.34
N ALA A 166 -46.87 0.31 -160.16
CA ALA A 166 -47.14 1.09 -158.95
C ALA A 166 -47.23 0.20 -157.71
N ALA A 167 -47.98 -0.91 -157.78
CA ALA A 167 -48.10 -1.88 -156.68
C ALA A 167 -46.75 -2.55 -156.35
N ARG A 168 -45.91 -2.84 -157.35
CA ARG A 168 -44.54 -3.33 -157.12
C ARG A 168 -43.66 -2.27 -156.44
N ALA A 169 -43.72 -1.02 -156.88
CA ALA A 169 -42.97 0.09 -156.26
C ALA A 169 -43.46 0.40 -154.84
N GLU A 170 -44.75 0.22 -154.55
CA GLU A 170 -45.32 0.35 -153.20
C GLU A 170 -44.88 -0.81 -152.29
N ALA A 171 -44.93 -2.06 -152.77
CA ALA A 171 -44.40 -3.21 -152.04
C ALA A 171 -42.89 -3.10 -151.78
N GLU A 172 -42.12 -2.57 -152.74
CA GLU A 172 -40.69 -2.29 -152.57
C GLU A 172 -40.44 -1.16 -151.54
N ARG A 173 -41.22 -0.09 -151.56
CA ARG A 173 -41.18 0.97 -150.52
C ARG A 173 -41.51 0.42 -149.13
N LEU A 174 -42.53 -0.44 -149.01
CA LEU A 174 -42.87 -1.10 -147.74
C LEU A 174 -41.75 -2.02 -147.28
N ARG A 175 -41.15 -2.82 -148.17
CA ARG A 175 -39.98 -3.64 -147.86
C ARG A 175 -38.80 -2.79 -147.37
N LEU A 176 -38.46 -1.70 -148.07
CA LEU A 176 -37.40 -0.79 -147.68
C LEU A 176 -37.69 -0.09 -146.33
N SER A 177 -38.96 0.23 -146.05
CA SER A 177 -39.39 0.74 -144.75
C SER A 177 -39.21 -0.29 -143.64
N VAL A 178 -39.58 -1.55 -143.86
CA VAL A 178 -39.40 -2.64 -142.88
C VAL A 178 -37.91 -2.96 -142.68
N GLU A 179 -37.11 -2.99 -143.74
CA GLU A 179 -35.64 -3.13 -143.62
C GLU A 179 -35.02 -1.94 -142.87
N ARG A 180 -35.51 -0.72 -143.07
CA ARG A 180 -35.09 0.47 -142.30
C ARG A 180 -35.45 0.34 -140.83
N SER A 181 -36.70 0.04 -140.48
CA SER A 181 -37.11 -0.17 -139.08
C SER A 181 -36.34 -1.31 -138.41
N ARG A 182 -36.02 -2.39 -139.15
CA ARG A 182 -35.18 -3.49 -138.64
C ARG A 182 -33.73 -3.03 -138.38
N ARG A 183 -33.15 -2.20 -139.24
CA ARG A 183 -31.82 -1.59 -139.02
C ARG A 183 -31.84 -0.62 -137.82
N GLU A 184 -32.90 0.16 -137.66
CA GLU A 184 -33.07 1.09 -136.54
C GLU A 184 -33.26 0.35 -135.19
N LEU A 185 -33.97 -0.79 -135.18
CA LEU A 185 -34.05 -1.68 -134.00
C LEU A 185 -32.69 -2.30 -133.65
N LEU A 186 -31.98 -2.87 -134.62
CA LEU A 186 -30.63 -3.42 -134.41
C LEU A 186 -29.61 -2.35 -133.98
N ALA A 187 -29.79 -1.10 -134.39
CA ALA A 187 -28.98 0.02 -133.90
C ALA A 187 -29.29 0.34 -132.43
N ARG A 188 -30.57 0.37 -132.03
CA ARG A 188 -30.98 0.56 -130.62
C ARG A 188 -30.46 -0.56 -129.73
N GLU A 189 -30.65 -1.81 -130.14
CA GLU A 189 -30.15 -2.99 -129.43
C GLU A 189 -28.63 -2.91 -129.20
N ARG A 190 -27.86 -2.51 -130.22
CA ARG A 190 -26.41 -2.27 -130.07
C ARG A 190 -26.08 -1.13 -129.11
N THR A 191 -26.83 -0.03 -129.12
CA THR A 191 -26.62 1.05 -128.14
C THR A 191 -27.00 0.65 -126.72
N GLU A 192 -28.00 -0.21 -126.53
CA GLU A 192 -28.37 -0.77 -125.23
C GLU A 192 -27.34 -1.79 -124.73
N GLN A 193 -26.80 -2.63 -125.62
CA GLN A 193 -25.68 -3.53 -125.30
C GLN A 193 -24.43 -2.74 -124.92
N MET A 194 -24.04 -1.71 -125.67
CA MET A 194 -22.91 -0.83 -125.31
C MET A 194 -23.16 -0.08 -124.00
N ARG A 195 -24.41 0.35 -123.73
CA ARG A 195 -24.76 0.95 -122.43
C ARG A 195 -24.60 -0.05 -121.29
N LYS A 196 -25.10 -1.28 -121.42
CA LYS A 196 -24.96 -2.31 -120.38
C LYS A 196 -23.50 -2.63 -120.08
N VAL A 197 -22.68 -2.83 -121.12
CA VAL A 197 -21.23 -3.05 -120.95
C VAL A 197 -20.54 -1.84 -120.30
N ALA A 198 -20.95 -0.60 -120.63
CA ALA A 198 -20.45 0.60 -119.97
C ALA A 198 -20.86 0.66 -118.48
N GLU A 199 -22.12 0.33 -118.17
CA GLU A 199 -22.71 0.32 -116.82
C GLU A 199 -22.05 -0.77 -115.94
N GLU A 200 -21.85 -1.97 -116.48
CA GLU A 200 -21.07 -3.07 -115.87
C GLU A 200 -19.61 -2.64 -115.63
N SER A 201 -18.96 -2.00 -116.61
CA SER A 201 -17.57 -1.51 -116.45
C SER A 201 -17.43 -0.37 -115.43
N ALA A 202 -18.50 0.39 -115.18
CA ALA A 202 -18.54 1.42 -114.15
C ALA A 202 -18.78 0.81 -112.76
N ALA A 203 -19.67 -0.18 -112.67
CA ALA A 203 -19.91 -0.94 -111.43
C ALA A 203 -18.64 -1.65 -110.95
N LEU A 204 -17.92 -2.34 -111.85
CA LEU A 204 -16.65 -3.02 -111.52
C LEU A 204 -15.56 -2.04 -111.05
N LYS A 205 -15.51 -0.82 -111.60
CA LYS A 205 -14.57 0.22 -111.12
C LYS A 205 -14.93 0.71 -109.73
N LEU A 206 -16.21 0.93 -109.46
CA LEU A 206 -16.69 1.36 -108.14
C LEU A 206 -16.49 0.25 -107.08
N GLU A 207 -16.62 -1.02 -107.46
CA GLU A 207 -16.29 -2.16 -106.61
C GLU A 207 -14.79 -2.23 -106.30
N GLN A 208 -13.92 -2.06 -107.31
CA GLN A 208 -12.47 -1.96 -107.12
C GLN A 208 -12.08 -0.78 -106.21
N GLU A 209 -12.68 0.40 -106.42
CA GLU A 209 -12.45 1.58 -105.58
C GLU A 209 -12.88 1.33 -104.11
N ARG A 210 -14.01 0.64 -103.91
CA ARG A 210 -14.46 0.23 -102.57
C ARG A 210 -13.51 -0.74 -101.90
N ILE A 211 -12.99 -1.74 -102.61
CA ILE A 211 -12.01 -2.70 -102.07
C ILE A 211 -10.72 -1.97 -101.65
N VAL A 212 -10.21 -1.06 -102.50
CA VAL A 212 -9.01 -0.25 -102.18
C VAL A 212 -9.27 0.67 -100.97
N ALA A 213 -10.45 1.28 -100.87
CA ALA A 213 -10.83 2.12 -99.73
C ALA A 213 -11.02 1.30 -98.43
N GLU A 214 -11.50 0.06 -98.52
CA GLU A 214 -11.64 -0.84 -97.38
C GLU A 214 -10.27 -1.37 -96.90
N GLU A 215 -9.39 -1.77 -97.82
CA GLU A 215 -7.99 -2.07 -97.50
C GLU A 215 -7.27 -0.90 -96.84
N ALA A 216 -7.47 0.32 -97.33
CA ALA A 216 -6.87 1.53 -96.74
C ALA A 216 -7.37 1.77 -95.31
N ARG A 217 -8.66 1.55 -95.05
CA ARG A 217 -9.24 1.63 -93.69
C ARG A 217 -8.69 0.54 -92.76
N ILE A 218 -8.52 -0.69 -93.25
CA ILE A 218 -7.93 -1.79 -92.47
C ILE A 218 -6.47 -1.46 -92.12
N LYS A 219 -5.68 -0.97 -93.08
CA LYS A 219 -4.27 -0.57 -92.86
C LYS A 219 -4.14 0.60 -91.89
N ALA A 220 -5.03 1.59 -91.96
CA ALA A 220 -5.08 2.69 -90.99
C ALA A 220 -5.42 2.19 -89.58
N ALA A 221 -6.47 1.37 -89.44
CA ALA A 221 -6.86 0.79 -88.16
C ALA A 221 -5.79 -0.14 -87.56
N GLN A 222 -4.99 -0.82 -88.39
CA GLN A 222 -3.83 -1.59 -87.96
C GLN A 222 -2.72 -0.67 -87.42
N ALA A 223 -2.35 0.39 -88.15
CA ALA A 223 -1.32 1.35 -87.71
C ALA A 223 -1.71 2.05 -86.39
N ASP A 224 -2.98 2.44 -86.23
CA ASP A 224 -3.47 3.04 -84.97
C ASP A 224 -3.54 2.01 -83.82
N ALA A 225 -3.86 0.74 -84.11
CA ALA A 225 -3.78 -0.32 -83.11
C ALA A 225 -2.34 -0.65 -82.70
N GLU A 226 -1.35 -0.48 -83.59
CA GLU A 226 0.08 -0.64 -83.28
C GLU A 226 0.59 0.54 -82.44
N ARG A 227 0.27 1.79 -82.79
CA ARG A 227 0.56 2.98 -81.96
C ARG A 227 0.00 2.85 -80.54
N VAL A 228 -1.23 2.35 -80.40
CA VAL A 228 -1.86 2.11 -79.09
C VAL A 228 -1.14 1.01 -78.29
N ARG A 229 -0.57 -0.01 -78.95
CA ARG A 229 0.27 -1.02 -78.28
C ARG A 229 1.60 -0.42 -77.82
N GLU A 230 2.30 0.32 -78.68
CA GLU A 230 3.57 0.96 -78.36
C GLU A 230 3.42 1.93 -77.17
N ALA A 231 2.40 2.79 -77.20
CA ALA A 231 2.08 3.69 -76.09
C ALA A 231 1.71 2.93 -74.80
N ALA A 232 0.99 1.81 -74.90
CA ALA A 232 0.67 0.96 -73.75
C ALA A 232 1.89 0.23 -73.17
N GLU A 233 2.90 -0.11 -73.99
CA GLU A 233 4.16 -0.69 -73.53
C GLU A 233 5.09 0.37 -72.91
N GLN A 234 5.19 1.56 -73.49
CA GLN A 234 5.88 2.71 -72.88
C GLN A 234 5.29 3.03 -71.51
N ALA A 235 3.96 3.17 -71.40
CA ALA A 235 3.28 3.42 -70.13
C ALA A 235 3.44 2.27 -69.10
N ARG A 236 3.73 1.04 -69.53
CA ARG A 236 4.10 -0.07 -68.63
C ARG A 236 5.55 0.06 -68.15
N LEU A 237 6.48 0.42 -69.02
CA LEU A 237 7.88 0.63 -68.66
C LEU A 237 8.04 1.81 -67.68
N GLU A 238 7.31 2.90 -67.88
CA GLU A 238 7.27 4.04 -66.94
C GLU A 238 6.72 3.66 -65.57
N ARG A 239 5.63 2.87 -65.52
CA ARG A 239 5.09 2.35 -64.24
C ARG A 239 6.09 1.47 -63.51
N LEU A 240 6.78 0.58 -64.22
CA LEU A 240 7.85 -0.27 -63.65
C LEU A 240 9.06 0.55 -63.20
N ALA A 241 9.36 1.68 -63.85
CA ALA A 241 10.40 2.61 -63.40
C ALA A 241 9.98 3.37 -62.13
N HIS A 242 8.72 3.81 -62.04
CA HIS A 242 8.16 4.46 -60.85
C HIS A 242 8.13 3.51 -59.65
N GLU A 243 7.61 2.30 -59.83
CA GLU A 243 7.57 1.25 -58.80
C GLU A 243 8.97 0.95 -58.24
N ARG A 244 9.98 0.83 -59.12
CA ARG A 244 11.39 0.65 -58.71
C ARG A 244 11.95 1.87 -57.94
N ALA A 245 11.55 3.08 -58.30
CA ALA A 245 11.94 4.30 -57.59
C ALA A 245 11.28 4.39 -56.20
N GLU A 246 10.03 3.95 -56.07
CA GLU A 246 9.31 3.89 -54.79
C GLU A 246 9.85 2.79 -53.87
N LEU A 247 10.08 1.58 -54.39
CA LEU A 247 10.74 0.50 -53.65
C LEU A 247 12.13 0.91 -53.16
N LYS A 248 12.89 1.67 -53.96
CA LYS A 248 14.17 2.24 -53.51
C LYS A 248 13.98 3.27 -52.38
N ARG A 249 13.04 4.21 -52.51
CA ARG A 249 12.72 5.18 -51.45
C ARG A 249 12.33 4.49 -50.14
N GLN A 250 11.50 3.45 -50.21
CA GLN A 250 11.12 2.65 -49.04
C GLN A 250 12.31 1.91 -48.41
N ALA A 251 13.23 1.37 -49.22
CA ALA A 251 14.45 0.74 -48.71
C ALA A 251 15.40 1.75 -48.05
N ASP A 252 15.59 2.93 -48.65
CA ASP A 252 16.39 4.02 -48.08
C ASP A 252 15.76 4.58 -46.79
N GLU A 253 14.43 4.67 -46.71
CA GLU A 253 13.67 5.06 -45.51
C GLU A 253 13.77 4.02 -44.38
N GLN A 254 13.62 2.74 -44.68
CA GLN A 254 13.83 1.66 -43.71
C GLN A 254 15.27 1.64 -43.19
N ALA A 255 16.26 1.86 -44.06
CA ALA A 255 17.67 1.97 -43.67
C ALA A 255 17.96 3.20 -42.81
N ALA A 256 17.20 4.30 -42.96
CA ALA A 256 17.27 5.46 -42.09
C ALA A 256 16.59 5.21 -40.73
N ALA A 257 15.42 4.57 -40.73
CA ALA A 257 14.68 4.21 -39.51
C ALA A 257 15.48 3.27 -38.60
N LEU A 258 16.11 2.23 -39.15
CA LEU A 258 16.96 1.30 -38.41
C LEU A 258 18.19 1.98 -37.80
N LYS A 259 18.78 2.98 -38.48
CA LYS A 259 19.89 3.78 -37.91
C LYS A 259 19.43 4.65 -36.75
N LEU A 260 18.25 5.28 -36.87
CA LEU A 260 17.66 6.08 -35.79
C LEU A 260 17.32 5.21 -34.58
N GLU A 261 16.85 3.98 -34.79
CA GLU A 261 16.59 3.02 -33.70
C GLU A 261 17.89 2.58 -33.02
N GLN A 262 18.94 2.25 -33.79
CA GLN A 262 20.27 1.94 -33.24
C GLN A 262 20.86 3.11 -32.43
N GLU A 263 20.74 4.35 -32.92
CA GLU A 263 21.17 5.55 -32.19
C GLU A 263 20.39 5.73 -30.89
N ARG A 264 19.06 5.50 -30.90
CA ARG A 264 18.23 5.55 -29.69
C ARG A 264 18.61 4.49 -28.67
N ILE A 265 18.89 3.26 -29.09
CA ILE A 265 19.36 2.18 -28.21
C ILE A 265 20.71 2.56 -27.59
N ALA A 266 21.69 3.01 -28.39
CA ALA A 266 23.00 3.44 -27.90
C ALA A 266 22.89 4.64 -26.92
N ALA A 267 21.99 5.59 -27.19
CA ALA A 267 21.72 6.71 -26.30
C ALA A 267 21.03 6.29 -24.99
N GLU A 268 20.18 5.27 -25.01
CA GLU A 268 19.56 4.69 -23.82
C GLU A 268 20.58 3.91 -22.98
N GLU A 269 21.41 3.07 -23.59
CA GLU A 269 22.53 2.39 -22.91
C GLU A 269 23.50 3.39 -22.27
N ALA A 270 23.85 4.47 -22.97
CA ALA A 270 24.69 5.54 -22.41
C ALA A 270 24.05 6.22 -21.18
N ARG A 271 22.73 6.44 -21.19
CA ARG A 271 21.97 6.96 -20.03
C ARG A 271 21.95 5.97 -18.88
N LEU A 272 21.74 4.68 -19.15
CA LEU A 272 21.78 3.62 -18.12
C LEU A 272 23.17 3.51 -17.49
N GLN A 273 24.24 3.55 -18.28
CA GLN A 273 25.61 3.58 -17.75
C GLN A 273 25.91 4.84 -16.92
N ALA A 274 25.39 6.01 -17.31
CA ALA A 274 25.54 7.24 -16.54
C ALA A 274 24.81 7.14 -15.19
N ALA A 275 23.57 6.66 -15.18
CA ALA A 275 22.78 6.45 -13.97
C ALA A 275 23.41 5.40 -13.03
N GLN A 276 24.00 4.33 -13.57
CA GLN A 276 24.76 3.35 -12.78
C GLN A 276 25.99 3.98 -12.10
N LYS A 277 26.78 4.80 -12.84
CA LYS A 277 27.95 5.51 -12.30
C LYS A 277 27.56 6.54 -11.23
N GLU A 278 26.41 7.20 -11.38
CA GLU A 278 25.87 8.09 -10.34
C GLU A 278 25.40 7.32 -9.10
N ALA A 279 24.65 6.23 -9.28
CA ALA A 279 24.22 5.36 -8.19
C ALA A 279 25.41 4.75 -7.42
N GLU A 280 26.51 4.43 -8.11
CA GLU A 280 27.74 3.98 -7.46
C GLU A 280 28.39 5.10 -6.64
N ARG A 281 28.51 6.32 -7.17
CA ARG A 281 29.01 7.49 -6.42
C ARG A 281 28.18 7.74 -5.16
N LEU A 282 26.86 7.66 -5.25
CA LEU A 282 25.95 7.78 -4.10
C LEU A 282 26.16 6.65 -3.08
N ARG A 283 26.39 5.40 -3.52
CA ARG A 283 26.77 4.28 -2.63
C ARG A 283 28.10 4.55 -1.92
N GLN A 284 29.14 5.01 -2.62
CA GLN A 284 30.43 5.34 -2.03
C GLN A 284 30.33 6.48 -0.99
N VAL A 285 29.52 7.51 -1.25
CA VAL A 285 29.23 8.60 -0.29
C VAL A 285 28.48 8.07 0.93
N ALA A 286 27.45 7.25 0.74
CA ALA A 286 26.69 6.63 1.83
C ALA A 286 27.55 5.67 2.68
N GLU A 287 28.50 4.96 2.07
CA GLU A 287 29.45 4.09 2.77
C GLU A 287 30.44 4.90 3.61
N ARG A 288 30.99 6.01 3.08
CA ARG A 288 31.83 6.94 3.84
C ARG A 288 31.07 7.52 5.04
N ALA A 289 29.82 7.95 4.85
CA ALA A 289 28.96 8.43 5.94
C ALA A 289 28.66 7.34 7.00
N ARG A 290 28.47 6.07 6.59
CA ARG A 290 28.35 4.94 7.54
C ARG A 290 29.64 4.71 8.33
N LYS A 291 30.80 4.68 7.66
CA LYS A 291 32.12 4.55 8.31
C LYS A 291 32.37 5.68 9.30
N GLU A 292 32.02 6.92 8.94
CA GLU A 292 32.14 8.08 9.84
C GLU A 292 31.20 7.98 11.05
N ARG A 293 29.93 7.59 10.86
CA ARG A 293 29.00 7.37 11.98
C ARG A 293 29.51 6.31 12.96
N ILE A 294 30.07 5.20 12.46
CA ILE A 294 30.68 4.15 13.30
C ILE A 294 31.92 4.68 14.05
N ALA A 295 32.72 5.55 13.42
CA ALA A 295 33.86 6.18 14.07
C ALA A 295 33.43 7.16 15.18
N ARG A 296 32.44 8.02 14.92
CA ARG A 296 31.84 8.94 15.90
C ARG A 296 31.23 8.15 17.08
N GLU A 297 30.46 7.10 16.80
CA GLU A 297 29.86 6.27 17.86
C GLU A 297 30.93 5.59 18.74
N LYS A 298 32.00 5.04 18.15
CA LYS A 298 33.13 4.48 18.92
C LYS A 298 33.87 5.54 19.75
N ALA A 299 33.93 6.80 19.29
CA ALA A 299 34.46 7.90 20.08
C ALA A 299 33.55 8.24 21.28
N ASP A 300 32.23 8.34 21.08
CA ASP A 300 31.28 8.61 22.16
C ASP A 300 31.16 7.45 23.16
N GLN A 301 31.26 6.19 22.71
CA GLN A 301 31.38 5.03 23.61
C GLN A 301 32.63 5.14 24.50
N LYS A 302 33.80 5.52 23.93
CA LYS A 302 35.02 5.78 24.71
C LYS A 302 34.85 6.95 25.69
N ARG A 303 34.19 8.04 25.28
CA ARG A 303 33.90 9.18 26.18
C ARG A 303 33.00 8.77 27.34
N ARG A 304 31.92 8.03 27.10
CA ARG A 304 31.03 7.51 28.15
C ARG A 304 31.75 6.56 29.11
N ALA A 305 32.62 5.68 28.61
CA ALA A 305 33.42 4.81 29.45
C ALA A 305 34.41 5.59 30.33
N ALA A 306 35.08 6.61 29.78
CA ALA A 306 35.95 7.51 30.54
C ALA A 306 35.19 8.32 31.59
N GLU A 307 33.99 8.82 31.25
CA GLU A 307 33.12 9.54 32.18
C GLU A 307 32.63 8.63 33.32
N GLN A 308 32.24 7.39 33.03
CA GLN A 308 31.89 6.40 34.06
C GLN A 308 33.07 6.10 34.98
N ALA A 309 34.28 5.93 34.45
CA ALA A 309 35.49 5.74 35.25
C ALA A 309 35.80 6.97 36.13
N ALA A 310 35.58 8.19 35.64
CA ALA A 310 35.73 9.42 36.43
C ALA A 310 34.66 9.52 37.53
N ARG A 311 33.38 9.23 37.22
CA ARG A 311 32.29 9.20 38.20
C ARG A 311 32.52 8.17 39.31
N LEU A 312 33.07 6.99 38.98
CA LEU A 312 33.42 5.98 39.98
C LEU A 312 34.52 6.48 40.93
N LYS A 313 35.60 7.05 40.41
CA LYS A 313 36.67 7.65 41.24
C LYS A 313 36.15 8.76 42.15
N ALA A 314 35.33 9.67 41.62
CA ALA A 314 34.72 10.73 42.42
C ALA A 314 33.79 10.19 43.52
N ALA A 315 33.07 9.10 43.26
CA ALA A 315 32.23 8.44 44.26
C ALA A 315 33.04 7.67 45.33
N GLU A 316 34.23 7.16 44.99
CA GLU A 316 35.17 6.58 45.95
C GLU A 316 35.82 7.67 46.82
N GLU A 317 36.21 8.80 46.22
CA GLU A 317 36.74 9.97 46.92
C GLU A 317 35.72 10.59 47.88
N GLN A 318 34.45 10.72 47.46
CA GLN A 318 33.35 11.17 48.34
C GLN A 318 33.16 10.23 49.54
N LYS A 319 33.19 8.91 49.34
CA LYS A 319 33.09 7.92 50.43
C LYS A 319 34.30 7.98 51.37
N ALA A 320 35.50 8.22 50.85
CA ALA A 320 36.70 8.41 51.66
C ALA A 320 36.60 9.69 52.51
N ALA A 321 36.10 10.79 51.94
CA ALA A 321 35.86 12.05 52.65
C ALA A 321 34.78 11.92 53.73
N GLU A 322 33.66 11.25 53.43
CA GLU A 322 32.59 10.97 54.41
C GLU A 322 33.10 10.09 55.57
N ALA A 323 33.84 9.03 55.26
CA ALA A 323 34.46 8.17 56.27
C ALA A 323 35.50 8.91 57.14
N ALA A 324 36.22 9.88 56.56
CA ALA A 324 37.13 10.75 57.31
C ALA A 324 36.36 11.71 58.24
N GLN A 325 35.27 12.33 57.77
CA GLN A 325 34.42 13.17 58.61
C GLN A 325 33.76 12.39 59.76
N LEU A 326 33.32 11.15 59.50
CA LEU A 326 32.69 10.31 60.50
C LEU A 326 33.69 9.88 61.59
N LYS A 327 34.94 9.56 61.21
CA LYS A 327 36.05 9.33 62.16
C LYS A 327 36.38 10.59 62.97
N ALA A 328 36.41 11.77 62.36
CA ALA A 328 36.65 13.03 63.07
C ALA A 328 35.58 13.29 64.13
N LYS A 329 34.29 13.11 63.78
CA LYS A 329 33.15 13.22 64.72
C LYS A 329 33.20 12.18 65.84
N GLN A 330 33.69 10.96 65.57
CA GLN A 330 33.90 9.94 66.62
C GLN A 330 34.98 10.38 67.62
N ILE A 331 36.13 10.90 67.15
CA ILE A 331 37.21 11.40 68.00
C ILE A 331 36.76 12.61 68.84
N GLU A 332 35.94 13.50 68.26
CA GLU A 332 35.36 14.64 68.96
C GLU A 332 34.36 14.21 70.05
N ALA A 333 33.46 13.27 69.73
CA ALA A 333 32.52 12.71 70.70
C ALA A 333 33.21 11.92 71.82
N GLU A 334 34.33 11.24 71.54
CA GLU A 334 35.14 10.58 72.55
C GLU A 334 35.83 11.59 73.48
N ARG A 335 36.42 12.66 72.93
CA ARG A 335 36.98 13.76 73.74
C ARG A 335 35.93 14.40 74.64
N LEU A 336 34.71 14.60 74.15
CA LEU A 336 33.60 15.12 74.96
C LEU A 336 33.24 14.17 76.12
N ARG A 337 33.18 12.85 75.88
CA ARG A 337 32.96 11.85 76.93
C ARG A 337 34.08 11.85 77.98
N GLN A 338 35.35 11.93 77.55
CA GLN A 338 36.49 12.02 78.47
C GLN A 338 36.46 13.32 79.30
N ALA A 339 35.96 14.43 78.74
CA ALA A 339 35.75 15.68 79.47
C ALA A 339 34.61 15.57 80.49
N GLU A 340 33.47 14.97 80.11
CA GLU A 340 32.37 14.68 81.04
C GLU A 340 32.80 13.76 82.18
N GLU A 341 33.58 12.71 81.90
CA GLU A 341 34.04 11.75 82.90
C GLU A 341 34.97 12.43 83.92
N ARG A 342 35.91 13.26 83.46
CA ARG A 342 36.76 14.09 84.35
C ARG A 342 35.92 15.04 85.20
N ALA A 343 34.90 15.68 84.62
CA ALA A 343 33.99 16.55 85.37
C ALA A 343 33.13 15.78 86.41
N ARG A 344 32.81 14.50 86.16
CA ARG A 344 32.15 13.62 87.15
C ARG A 344 33.13 13.20 88.26
N GLN A 345 34.36 12.84 87.93
CA GLN A 345 35.40 12.53 88.92
C GLN A 345 35.70 13.73 89.83
N GLU A 346 35.77 14.95 89.28
CA GLU A 346 35.95 16.18 90.06
C GLU A 346 34.75 16.50 90.96
N ARG A 347 33.51 16.25 90.51
CA ARG A 347 32.31 16.38 91.36
C ARG A 347 32.34 15.39 92.53
N LEU A 348 32.76 14.15 92.30
CA LEU A 348 32.89 13.14 93.34
C LEU A 348 33.98 13.50 94.37
N SER A 349 35.14 14.00 93.94
CA SER A 349 36.20 14.42 94.87
C SER A 349 35.82 15.68 95.67
N ARG A 350 35.08 16.62 95.07
CA ARG A 350 34.47 17.76 95.79
C ARG A 350 33.45 17.30 96.84
N GLN A 351 32.55 16.37 96.49
CA GLN A 351 31.59 15.78 97.44
C GLN A 351 32.28 15.07 98.61
N GLN A 352 33.33 14.28 98.35
CA GLN A 352 34.13 13.65 99.40
C GLN A 352 34.83 14.69 100.31
N ALA A 353 35.33 15.79 99.75
CA ALA A 353 35.92 16.87 100.53
C ALA A 353 34.89 17.62 101.41
N GLU A 354 33.66 17.79 100.93
CA GLU A 354 32.54 18.37 101.69
C GLU A 354 32.03 17.42 102.79
N GLU A 355 31.98 16.11 102.52
CA GLU A 355 31.65 15.08 103.51
C GLU A 355 32.71 15.01 104.63
N LEU A 356 34.00 15.10 104.29
CA LEU A 356 35.08 15.16 105.28
C LEU A 356 35.03 16.47 106.10
N ARG A 357 34.72 17.61 105.48
CA ARG A 357 34.54 18.90 106.18
C ARG A 357 33.37 18.87 107.16
N SER A 358 32.20 18.38 106.74
CA SER A 358 31.03 18.26 107.61
C SER A 358 31.23 17.26 108.76
N LYS A 359 31.91 16.12 108.50
CA LYS A 359 32.34 15.20 109.57
C LYS A 359 33.31 15.85 110.56
N ALA A 360 34.27 16.65 110.08
CA ALA A 360 35.19 17.40 110.95
C ALA A 360 34.46 18.48 111.76
N GLU A 361 33.48 19.18 111.18
CA GLU A 361 32.67 20.19 111.86
C GLU A 361 31.80 19.57 112.97
N LEU A 362 31.18 18.42 112.71
CA LEU A 362 30.42 17.66 113.70
C LEU A 362 31.31 17.17 114.85
N ALA A 363 32.51 16.68 114.54
CA ALA A 363 33.50 16.29 115.57
C ALA A 363 33.97 17.50 116.40
N ALA A 364 34.17 18.66 115.78
CA ALA A 364 34.54 19.89 116.48
C ALA A 364 33.41 20.39 117.41
N LYS A 365 32.15 20.35 116.95
CA LYS A 365 30.96 20.67 117.76
C LYS A 365 30.83 19.74 118.95
N HIS A 366 30.89 18.42 118.73
CA HIS A 366 30.84 17.44 119.81
C HIS A 366 31.97 17.62 120.83
N LYS A 367 33.19 17.98 120.38
CA LYS A 367 34.29 18.29 121.30
C LYS A 367 34.00 19.53 122.15
N ALA A 368 33.50 20.61 121.53
CA ALA A 368 33.17 21.85 122.23
C ALA A 368 32.03 21.67 123.26
N ASP A 369 31.03 20.83 122.98
CA ASP A 369 29.95 20.56 123.92
C ASP A 369 30.37 19.64 125.07
N MET A 370 31.26 18.67 124.84
CA MET A 370 31.93 17.92 125.93
C MET A 370 32.77 18.83 126.83
N GLU A 371 33.47 19.80 126.25
CA GLU A 371 34.28 20.78 126.99
C GLU A 371 33.40 21.75 127.82
N ARG A 372 32.23 22.14 127.29
CA ARG A 372 31.20 22.87 128.04
C ARG A 372 30.65 22.07 129.22
N GLN A 373 30.34 20.79 129.03
CA GLN A 373 29.85 19.91 130.10
C GLN A 373 30.90 19.76 131.22
N ALA A 374 32.16 19.50 130.86
CA ALA A 374 33.26 19.44 131.83
C ALA A 374 33.43 20.77 132.61
N ALA A 375 33.28 21.92 131.94
CA ALA A 375 33.33 23.23 132.58
C ALA A 375 32.11 23.52 133.48
N GLU A 376 30.93 22.99 133.18
CA GLU A 376 29.75 23.09 134.07
C GLU A 376 29.90 22.20 135.30
N ASP A 377 30.32 20.95 135.14
CA ASP A 377 30.52 20.04 136.28
C ASP A 377 31.65 20.51 137.19
N ALA A 378 32.72 21.11 136.66
CA ALA A 378 33.74 21.78 137.48
C ALA A 378 33.15 22.89 138.35
N ARG A 379 32.24 23.72 137.81
CA ARG A 379 31.52 24.76 138.59
C ARG A 379 30.57 24.17 139.62
N ARG A 380 29.91 23.04 139.31
CA ARG A 380 29.05 22.31 140.26
C ARG A 380 29.84 21.71 141.42
N ILE A 381 31.07 21.25 141.16
CA ILE A 381 31.99 20.74 142.20
C ILE A 381 32.48 21.88 143.10
N SER A 382 32.96 22.99 142.54
CA SER A 382 33.44 24.12 143.35
C SER A 382 32.33 24.74 144.21
N ALA A 383 31.12 24.90 143.68
CA ALA A 383 29.96 25.38 144.43
C ALA A 383 29.54 24.41 145.57
N ARG A 384 29.72 23.09 145.40
CA ARG A 384 29.51 22.10 146.47
C ARG A 384 30.61 22.19 147.55
N GLU A 385 31.86 22.38 147.16
CA GLU A 385 32.95 22.57 148.13
C GLU A 385 32.77 23.84 148.97
N GLU A 386 32.36 24.96 148.38
CA GLU A 386 32.08 26.19 149.13
C GLU A 386 30.89 26.00 150.09
N ALA A 387 29.83 25.31 149.66
CA ALA A 387 28.71 24.95 150.51
C ALA A 387 29.13 24.01 151.68
N GLU A 388 30.06 23.07 151.46
CA GLU A 388 30.60 22.24 152.53
C GLU A 388 31.55 23.01 153.47
N ARG A 389 32.40 23.89 152.95
CA ARG A 389 33.26 24.75 153.78
C ARG A 389 32.40 25.65 154.68
N SER A 390 31.31 26.20 154.14
CA SER A 390 30.28 26.95 154.89
C SER A 390 29.63 26.09 155.99
N ARG A 391 29.18 24.86 155.67
CA ARG A 391 28.61 23.93 156.66
C ARG A 391 29.60 23.59 157.78
N ARG A 392 30.86 23.24 157.43
CA ARG A 392 31.91 22.90 158.41
C ARG A 392 32.29 24.10 159.29
N ALA A 393 32.24 25.33 158.77
CA ALA A 393 32.42 26.55 159.57
C ALA A 393 31.25 26.79 160.54
N ALA A 394 30.00 26.66 160.07
CA ALA A 394 28.81 26.78 160.91
C ALA A 394 28.72 25.67 161.98
N GLU A 395 29.20 24.47 161.67
CA GLU A 395 29.29 23.35 162.61
C GLU A 395 30.35 23.59 163.69
N ARG A 396 31.54 24.11 163.33
CA ARG A 396 32.55 24.55 164.31
C ARG A 396 32.02 25.64 165.24
N ALA A 397 31.32 26.64 164.71
CA ALA A 397 30.69 27.68 165.52
C ALA A 397 29.58 27.16 166.46
N ARG A 398 28.94 26.02 166.12
CA ARG A 398 28.03 25.31 167.03
C ARG A 398 28.79 24.51 168.09
N GLN A 399 29.86 23.81 167.71
CA GLN A 399 30.72 23.07 168.65
C GLN A 399 31.38 24.01 169.67
N GLU A 400 31.81 25.20 169.24
CA GLU A 400 32.38 26.24 170.11
C GLU A 400 31.35 26.79 171.10
N ARG A 401 30.11 27.07 170.66
CA ARG A 401 29.01 27.44 171.55
C ARG A 401 28.72 26.34 172.57
N LEU A 402 28.57 25.09 172.12
CA LEU A 402 28.36 23.93 172.99
C LEU A 402 29.55 23.71 173.95
N ALA A 403 30.78 24.05 173.56
CA ALA A 403 31.94 24.00 174.44
C ALA A 403 31.91 25.12 175.49
N SER A 404 31.54 26.35 175.13
CA SER A 404 31.35 27.45 176.11
C SER A 404 30.19 27.15 177.08
N GLU A 405 29.09 26.59 176.58
CA GLU A 405 27.94 26.15 177.37
C GLU A 405 28.33 24.99 178.30
N GLN A 406 29.11 24.01 177.82
CA GLN A 406 29.68 22.96 178.68
C GLN A 406 30.71 23.47 179.69
N VAL A 407 31.40 24.58 179.43
CA VAL A 407 32.31 25.21 180.42
C VAL A 407 31.50 25.97 181.48
N GLU A 408 30.45 26.69 181.10
CA GLU A 408 29.51 27.28 182.07
C GLU A 408 28.77 26.22 182.90
N GLU A 409 28.24 25.18 182.26
CA GLU A 409 27.63 24.02 182.92
C GLU A 409 28.65 23.35 183.84
N ARG A 410 29.90 23.16 183.43
CA ARG A 410 30.96 22.64 184.32
C ARG A 410 31.30 23.59 185.46
N HIS A 411 31.21 24.90 185.29
CA HIS A 411 31.47 25.85 186.37
C HIS A 411 30.32 25.87 187.39
N LYS A 412 29.07 25.90 186.91
CA LYS A 412 27.85 25.77 187.73
C LYS A 412 27.80 24.41 188.41
N ALA A 413 28.12 23.32 187.69
CA ALA A 413 28.19 21.98 188.25
C ALA A 413 29.40 21.77 189.17
N ALA A 414 30.51 22.51 189.01
CA ALA A 414 31.63 22.48 189.96
C ALA A 414 31.30 23.27 191.25
N GLU A 415 30.58 24.39 191.15
CA GLU A 415 30.08 25.14 192.30
C GLU A 415 29.00 24.33 193.06
N LEU A 416 28.05 23.76 192.33
CA LEU A 416 27.05 22.84 192.87
C LEU A 416 27.69 21.55 193.39
N ALA A 417 28.76 21.02 192.78
CA ALA A 417 29.51 19.87 193.30
C ALA A 417 30.47 20.22 194.43
N ALA A 418 30.83 21.49 194.65
CA ALA A 418 31.52 21.92 195.86
C ALA A 418 30.55 21.95 197.04
N ARG A 419 29.36 22.55 196.86
CA ARG A 419 28.26 22.46 197.84
C ARG A 419 27.82 21.02 198.07
N ALA A 420 27.57 20.27 197.00
CA ALA A 420 27.14 18.88 197.07
C ALA A 420 28.27 17.92 197.44
N LYS A 421 29.56 18.29 197.46
CA LYS A 421 30.59 17.52 198.18
C LYS A 421 30.62 17.85 199.66
N ALA A 422 30.41 19.10 200.08
CA ALA A 422 30.20 19.39 201.49
C ALA A 422 28.94 18.68 202.05
N GLU A 423 27.93 18.44 201.20
CA GLU A 423 26.72 17.70 201.54
C GLU A 423 26.81 16.18 201.28
N GLN A 424 27.58 15.72 200.28
CA GLN A 424 27.89 14.29 200.10
C GLN A 424 29.01 13.79 201.02
N GLU A 425 29.80 14.64 201.68
CA GLU A 425 30.62 14.21 202.81
C GLU A 425 29.74 13.93 204.03
N ARG A 426 28.57 14.59 204.15
CA ARG A 426 27.50 14.18 205.07
C ARG A 426 26.73 12.92 204.60
N LEU A 427 26.48 12.75 203.30
CA LEU A 427 25.61 11.68 202.77
C LEU A 427 26.34 10.42 202.25
N ALA A 428 27.65 10.46 202.07
CA ALA A 428 28.49 9.28 201.82
C ALA A 428 28.69 8.44 203.11
N GLN A 429 28.27 8.96 204.27
CA GLN A 429 28.03 8.15 205.46
C GLN A 429 26.72 7.33 205.36
N GLU A 430 25.81 7.64 204.42
CA GLU A 430 24.42 7.16 204.47
C GLU A 430 24.05 6.08 203.44
N LYS A 431 24.45 6.19 202.15
CA LYS A 431 23.91 5.32 201.09
C LYS A 431 24.92 4.78 200.07
N ALA A 432 25.47 3.60 200.36
CA ALA A 432 26.25 2.81 199.41
C ALA A 432 25.40 1.70 198.71
N GLY A 433 24.87 1.95 197.49
CA GLY A 433 24.27 0.87 196.66
C GLY A 433 23.56 1.17 195.31
N ILE A 434 23.78 0.26 194.31
CA ILE A 434 22.84 -0.28 193.25
C ILE A 434 22.72 0.29 191.76
N GLU A 435 23.41 -0.32 190.74
CA GLU A 435 23.07 -1.04 189.42
C GLU A 435 22.36 -0.47 188.04
N ARG A 436 22.14 -1.29 186.90
CA ARG A 436 22.01 -0.97 185.36
C ARG A 436 21.45 -2.11 184.33
N THR A 437 21.13 -2.19 182.94
CA THR A 437 20.85 -1.45 181.58
C THR A 437 20.51 -2.36 180.25
N ALA A 438 19.94 -1.95 179.02
CA ALA A 438 19.60 -2.80 177.73
C ALA A 438 19.27 -2.18 176.23
N ALA A 439 19.09 -2.93 175.05
CA ALA A 439 18.73 -2.54 173.57
C ALA A 439 18.41 -3.73 172.48
N LEU A 440 18.10 -3.81 171.09
CA LEU A 440 17.66 -3.07 169.77
C LEU A 440 17.43 -3.97 168.39
N HIS A 441 16.81 -3.52 167.19
CA HIS A 441 16.83 -3.99 165.66
C HIS A 441 15.46 -4.24 164.78
N LYS A 442 15.18 -4.56 163.42
CA LYS A 442 15.57 -4.55 161.88
C LYS A 442 14.42 -5.20 160.89
N VAL A 443 14.19 -5.43 159.51
CA VAL A 443 14.47 -5.12 157.97
C VAL A 443 13.54 -6.04 156.96
N ALA A 444 13.20 -6.16 155.58
CA ALA A 444 13.38 -5.79 154.05
C ALA A 444 12.05 -6.01 153.08
N VAL A 445 11.76 -6.26 151.71
CA VAL A 445 12.27 -6.74 150.28
C VAL A 445 11.36 -6.38 148.94
N VAL A 446 11.46 -6.97 147.64
CA VAL A 446 10.94 -6.58 146.19
C VAL A 446 10.71 -7.80 145.09
N ALA A 447 10.25 -7.99 143.74
CA ALA A 447 9.91 -7.39 142.31
C ALA A 447 9.01 -8.25 141.20
N ALA A 448 8.82 -7.93 139.83
CA ALA A 448 7.92 -8.60 138.71
C ALA A 448 8.16 -8.45 137.08
N GLN A 449 7.37 -9.04 136.05
CA GLN A 449 7.60 -9.06 134.48
C GLN A 449 6.52 -9.60 133.34
N GLN A 450 6.58 -9.25 131.97
CA GLN A 450 6.32 -9.99 130.58
C GLN A 450 5.03 -9.95 129.54
N ALA A 451 5.13 -10.06 128.13
CA ALA A 451 4.04 -10.29 127.00
C ALA A 451 4.40 -10.42 125.39
N SER A 452 3.55 -10.91 124.36
CA SER A 452 3.66 -10.82 122.78
C SER A 452 2.57 -11.47 121.72
N GLY A 453 2.55 -11.29 120.31
CA GLY A 453 1.78 -12.06 119.18
C GLY A 453 1.46 -11.51 117.66
N SER A 454 1.13 -12.29 116.52
CA SER A 454 0.60 -11.88 115.08
C SER A 454 0.27 -12.94 113.87
N LYS A 455 -0.35 -12.66 112.62
CA LYS A 455 -0.54 -13.53 111.31
C LYS A 455 -1.23 -12.97 109.91
N PRO A 456 -1.27 -13.65 108.66
CA PRO A 456 -1.72 -13.20 107.23
C PRO A 456 -2.57 -14.10 106.14
N MET A 457 -2.84 -13.73 104.81
CA MET A 457 -3.69 -14.34 103.62
C MET A 457 -3.39 -13.86 102.10
N GLU A 458 -3.99 -14.12 100.85
CA GLU A 458 -4.68 -15.21 99.97
C GLU A 458 -5.16 -14.83 98.43
N ARG A 459 -5.53 -15.76 97.44
CA ARG A 459 -6.45 -15.73 96.14
C ARG A 459 -6.03 -15.81 94.55
N SER A 460 -6.92 -16.19 93.53
CA SER A 460 -6.70 -16.38 91.98
C SER A 460 -7.91 -16.64 90.91
N GLN A 461 -7.76 -16.63 89.52
CA GLN A 461 -8.71 -17.03 88.32
C GLN A 461 -8.08 -17.00 86.82
N GLY A 462 -8.57 -17.25 85.52
CA GLY A 462 -9.82 -17.60 84.66
C GLY A 462 -9.63 -17.75 83.03
N ILE A 463 -10.62 -18.13 82.11
CA ILE A 463 -10.56 -18.39 80.55
C ILE A 463 -11.97 -18.35 79.74
N PRO A 464 -12.39 -18.79 78.43
CA PRO A 464 -11.92 -19.38 77.07
C PRO A 464 -12.69 -19.01 75.64
N VAL A 465 -12.75 -19.89 74.54
CA VAL A 465 -13.59 -20.05 73.19
C VAL A 465 -13.20 -19.41 71.76
N THR A 466 -13.66 -19.63 70.44
CA THR A 466 -14.74 -20.32 69.54
C THR A 466 -14.46 -20.39 67.92
N SER A 467 -15.18 -21.13 66.97
CA SER A 467 -15.11 -21.07 65.41
C SER A 467 -16.15 -21.88 64.45
N ALA A 468 -16.28 -21.70 63.06
CA ALA A 468 -17.11 -22.52 62.01
C ALA A 468 -16.95 -22.28 60.41
N ALA A 469 -17.58 -23.07 59.45
CA ALA A 469 -17.30 -23.18 57.95
C ALA A 469 -18.42 -23.74 56.91
N THR A 470 -18.14 -23.97 55.57
CA THR A 470 -18.70 -25.02 54.56
C THR A 470 -19.24 -24.63 53.11
N GLY A 471 -18.95 -25.43 52.02
CA GLY A 471 -19.93 -25.91 50.95
C GLY A 471 -19.99 -25.44 49.43
N PRO A 472 -19.94 -26.35 48.40
CA PRO A 472 -20.19 -26.04 46.94
C PRO A 472 -21.04 -27.06 46.06
N VAL A 473 -21.70 -26.66 44.94
CA VAL A 473 -22.50 -27.55 44.00
C VAL A 473 -22.62 -27.12 42.49
N GLU A 474 -22.25 -28.04 41.56
CA GLU A 474 -22.80 -28.50 40.23
C GLU A 474 -23.66 -27.65 39.21
N LYS A 475 -23.39 -27.77 37.86
CA LYS A 475 -24.36 -28.12 36.75
C LYS A 475 -23.83 -28.18 35.27
N LYS A 476 -24.59 -28.86 34.38
CA LYS A 476 -24.42 -29.23 32.93
C LYS A 476 -25.85 -29.49 32.33
N PRO A 477 -26.16 -29.82 31.04
CA PRO A 477 -25.48 -29.74 29.70
C PRO A 477 -26.28 -28.85 28.69
N PRO A 478 -26.17 -28.94 27.32
CA PRO A 478 -26.70 -30.04 26.47
C PRO A 478 -25.82 -30.41 25.23
N ILE A 479 -26.40 -31.03 24.18
CA ILE A 479 -25.73 -31.81 23.10
C ILE A 479 -26.20 -31.39 21.67
N PRO A 480 -25.34 -31.33 20.64
CA PRO A 480 -25.71 -31.19 19.23
C PRO A 480 -25.75 -32.53 18.43
N LYS A 481 -26.32 -32.50 17.22
CA LYS A 481 -26.65 -33.68 16.38
C LYS A 481 -25.52 -34.08 15.40
N PRO A 482 -25.49 -35.33 14.87
CA PRO A 482 -24.57 -35.72 13.80
C PRO A 482 -25.03 -35.21 12.43
N GLU A 483 -24.10 -34.64 11.66
CA GLU A 483 -24.33 -34.16 10.28
C GLU A 483 -23.89 -35.19 9.22
N ILE A 484 -24.50 -35.10 8.04
CA ILE A 484 -24.28 -36.03 6.93
C ILE A 484 -22.98 -35.67 6.20
N LYS A 485 -22.07 -36.64 6.06
CA LYS A 485 -20.79 -36.46 5.37
C LYS A 485 -20.96 -36.42 3.85
N GLY A 486 -21.32 -35.25 3.32
CA GLY A 486 -21.01 -34.91 1.94
C GLY A 486 -19.49 -34.88 1.70
N ILE A 487 -19.07 -34.92 0.43
CA ILE A 487 -17.66 -34.77 0.07
C ILE A 487 -17.24 -33.34 0.44
N VAL A 488 -16.38 -33.20 1.45
CA VAL A 488 -15.90 -31.90 1.92
C VAL A 488 -14.92 -31.35 0.90
N ILE A 489 -15.41 -30.50 -0.01
CA ILE A 489 -14.57 -29.61 -0.81
C ILE A 489 -13.74 -28.78 0.20
N PRO A 490 -12.40 -28.79 0.12
CA PRO A 490 -11.58 -28.07 1.09
C PRO A 490 -11.91 -26.58 1.02
N ALA A 491 -12.15 -25.98 2.20
CA ALA A 491 -12.45 -24.55 2.28
C ALA A 491 -11.24 -23.75 1.77
N VAL A 492 -11.39 -23.15 0.57
CA VAL A 492 -10.38 -22.28 -0.02
C VAL A 492 -10.25 -21.05 0.86
N ASN A 493 -9.11 -20.97 1.55
CA ASN A 493 -8.74 -19.92 2.49
C ASN A 493 -7.87 -18.89 1.76
N GLY A 494 -8.18 -17.61 1.96
CA GLY A 494 -7.42 -16.49 1.43
C GLY A 494 -7.77 -15.21 2.17
N ASP A 495 -6.85 -14.25 2.19
CA ASP A 495 -6.97 -13.00 2.96
C ASP A 495 -8.23 -12.18 2.61
N LEU A 496 -8.67 -12.25 1.34
CA LEU A 496 -9.92 -11.64 0.87
C LEU A 496 -10.81 -12.65 0.16
N LYS A 497 -12.11 -12.63 0.49
CA LYS A 497 -13.11 -13.52 -0.10
C LYS A 497 -14.43 -12.78 -0.32
N LEU A 498 -14.72 -12.44 -1.57
CA LEU A 498 -15.99 -11.82 -1.96
C LEU A 498 -17.00 -12.93 -2.26
N VAL A 499 -18.08 -13.01 -1.48
CA VAL A 499 -19.22 -13.91 -1.72
C VAL A 499 -20.28 -13.16 -2.51
N ILE A 500 -20.72 -13.76 -3.61
CA ILE A 500 -21.75 -13.25 -4.52
C ILE A 500 -22.92 -14.23 -4.52
N THR A 501 -24.11 -13.76 -4.15
CA THR A 501 -25.35 -14.53 -4.25
C THR A 501 -26.17 -14.03 -5.43
N SER A 502 -26.35 -14.87 -6.45
CA SER A 502 -26.94 -14.51 -7.75
C SER A 502 -27.52 -15.74 -8.44
N LYS A 503 -28.68 -15.59 -9.10
CA LYS A 503 -29.28 -16.62 -9.96
C LYS A 503 -28.66 -16.70 -11.36
N SER A 504 -27.89 -15.68 -11.73
CA SER A 504 -27.20 -15.57 -13.04
C SER A 504 -25.70 -15.46 -12.80
N PRO A 505 -24.85 -16.06 -13.64
CA PRO A 505 -23.39 -15.96 -13.51
C PRO A 505 -22.93 -14.50 -13.57
N VAL A 506 -22.03 -14.14 -12.66
CA VAL A 506 -21.39 -12.82 -12.63
C VAL A 506 -19.88 -13.02 -12.80
N LYS A 507 -19.31 -12.42 -13.84
CA LYS A 507 -17.86 -12.45 -14.07
C LYS A 507 -17.20 -11.45 -13.13
N ILE A 508 -16.30 -11.92 -12.27
CA ILE A 508 -15.61 -11.10 -11.27
C ILE A 508 -14.15 -10.90 -11.68
N ALA A 509 -13.67 -9.66 -11.58
CA ALA A 509 -12.27 -9.30 -11.72
C ALA A 509 -11.82 -8.44 -10.53
N ALA A 510 -10.52 -8.42 -10.22
CA ALA A 510 -9.96 -7.53 -9.23
C ALA A 510 -8.81 -6.70 -9.84
N THR A 511 -8.64 -5.47 -9.40
CA THR A 511 -7.37 -4.74 -9.53
C THR A 511 -6.78 -4.46 -8.16
N PHE A 512 -5.45 -4.40 -8.10
CA PHE A 512 -4.68 -4.03 -6.91
C PHE A 512 -3.85 -2.78 -7.20
N ARG A 513 -3.90 -1.84 -6.27
CA ARG A 513 -3.16 -0.58 -6.31
C ARG A 513 -2.38 -0.41 -5.00
N ALA A 514 -1.05 -0.34 -5.09
CA ALA A 514 -0.20 -0.28 -3.90
C ALA A 514 -0.47 1.00 -3.07
N PHE A 515 -0.80 0.84 -1.78
CA PHE A 515 -1.09 1.97 -0.88
C PHE A 515 -0.57 1.71 0.54
N PRO A 516 0.77 1.75 0.74
CA PRO A 516 1.41 1.36 1.99
C PRO A 516 1.10 2.31 3.15
N LYS A 517 1.05 1.79 4.38
CA LYS A 517 0.73 2.58 5.59
C LYS A 517 1.58 3.84 5.76
N SER A 518 2.86 3.78 5.38
CA SER A 518 3.81 4.91 5.39
C SER A 518 3.41 6.09 4.49
N ARG A 519 2.37 5.94 3.66
CA ARG A 519 1.89 6.95 2.71
C ARG A 519 0.44 7.38 2.91
N ARG A 520 -0.29 6.77 3.84
CA ARG A 520 -1.73 7.00 4.02
C ARG A 520 -2.07 8.39 4.57
N ASN A 521 -1.09 9.09 5.14
CA ASN A 521 -1.18 10.49 5.58
C ASN A 521 -1.01 11.51 4.45
N ARG A 522 -1.00 11.08 3.18
CA ARG A 522 -0.90 11.95 1.99
C ARG A 522 -1.87 11.46 0.92
N PRO A 523 -2.63 12.35 0.25
CA PRO A 523 -3.48 11.96 -0.87
C PRO A 523 -2.66 11.32 -2.01
N GLN A 524 -3.20 10.27 -2.63
CA GLN A 524 -2.58 9.63 -3.79
C GLN A 524 -2.50 10.61 -4.97
N THR A 525 -1.42 10.54 -5.75
CA THR A 525 -1.32 11.28 -7.02
C THR A 525 -2.01 10.53 -8.16
N LEU A 526 -2.42 11.24 -9.21
CA LEU A 526 -3.08 10.65 -10.38
C LEU A 526 -2.24 9.54 -11.05
N ASN A 527 -0.92 9.67 -11.08
CA ASN A 527 -0.03 8.65 -11.64
C ASN A 527 0.01 7.37 -10.79
N GLU A 528 -0.16 7.48 -9.48
CA GLU A 528 -0.24 6.35 -8.55
C GLU A 528 -1.63 5.72 -8.56
N ALA A 529 -2.68 6.53 -8.71
CA ALA A 529 -4.04 6.07 -8.98
C ALA A 529 -4.12 5.21 -10.26
N ARG A 530 -3.29 5.51 -11.27
CA ARG A 530 -3.17 4.75 -12.52
C ARG A 530 -2.26 3.51 -12.44
N GLN A 531 -1.51 3.29 -11.35
CA GLN A 531 -0.66 2.11 -11.16
C GLN A 531 -1.44 0.91 -10.62
N GLU A 532 -2.49 0.53 -11.34
CA GLU A 532 -3.29 -0.65 -11.03
C GLU A 532 -2.72 -1.90 -11.70
N LYS A 533 -2.73 -3.02 -10.98
CA LYS A 533 -2.38 -4.35 -11.48
C LYS A 533 -3.63 -5.22 -11.50
N ASN A 534 -3.96 -5.80 -12.65
CA ASN A 534 -5.02 -6.82 -12.72
C ASN A 534 -4.62 -8.04 -11.87
N ILE A 535 -5.55 -8.54 -11.07
CA ILE A 535 -5.43 -9.79 -10.31
C ILE A 535 -6.62 -10.67 -10.67
N THR A 536 -6.34 -11.92 -11.05
CA THR A 536 -7.35 -12.95 -11.27
C THR A 536 -7.70 -13.58 -9.91
N PRO A 537 -8.88 -13.33 -9.33
CA PRO A 537 -9.31 -14.06 -8.15
C PRO A 537 -9.62 -15.52 -8.50
N LEU A 538 -9.36 -16.44 -7.57
CA LEU A 538 -9.78 -17.82 -7.67
C LEU A 538 -11.30 -17.90 -7.46
N ILE A 539 -12.04 -18.18 -8.53
CA ILE A 539 -13.49 -18.33 -8.49
C ILE A 539 -13.86 -19.75 -8.08
N VAL A 540 -14.66 -19.87 -7.01
CA VAL A 540 -15.21 -21.13 -6.51
C VAL A 540 -16.73 -21.03 -6.50
N THR A 541 -17.44 -22.04 -7.01
CA THR A 541 -18.91 -22.06 -7.03
C THR A 541 -19.41 -23.16 -6.07
N PRO A 542 -19.55 -22.89 -4.76
CA PRO A 542 -19.97 -23.89 -3.77
C PRO A 542 -21.44 -24.32 -3.88
N GLY A 543 -22.26 -23.64 -4.68
CA GLY A 543 -23.66 -24.01 -4.94
C GLY A 543 -24.28 -23.14 -6.03
N ASN A 544 -25.42 -23.58 -6.57
CA ASN A 544 -26.00 -23.04 -7.81
C ASN A 544 -26.12 -21.50 -7.85
N ASP A 545 -26.63 -20.89 -6.77
CA ASP A 545 -26.87 -19.45 -6.67
C ASP A 545 -25.73 -18.70 -5.93
N THR A 546 -24.54 -19.30 -5.75
CA THR A 546 -23.45 -18.69 -4.96
C THR A 546 -22.08 -18.92 -5.57
N GLN A 547 -21.39 -17.81 -5.83
CA GLN A 547 -20.01 -17.75 -6.29
C GLN A 547 -19.15 -17.09 -5.21
N GLU A 548 -17.91 -17.53 -5.05
CA GLU A 548 -16.93 -17.00 -4.11
C GLU A 548 -15.64 -16.66 -4.87
N ALA A 549 -15.32 -15.37 -4.96
CA ALA A 549 -14.07 -14.90 -5.54
C ALA A 549 -13.03 -14.70 -4.42
N VAL A 550 -12.00 -15.54 -4.41
CA VAL A 550 -10.95 -15.58 -3.36
C VAL A 550 -9.65 -14.99 -3.89
N ILE A 551 -8.98 -14.18 -3.07
CA ILE A 551 -7.61 -13.75 -3.28
C ILE A 551 -6.79 -14.37 -2.14
N GLU A 552 -5.91 -15.31 -2.48
CA GLU A 552 -5.19 -16.15 -1.51
C GLU A 552 -4.27 -15.34 -0.60
N SER A 553 -3.55 -14.36 -1.15
CA SER A 553 -2.66 -13.46 -0.42
C SER A 553 -2.92 -12.00 -0.79
N ALA A 554 -3.24 -11.18 0.20
CA ALA A 554 -3.53 -9.75 0.03
C ALA A 554 -2.33 -8.89 0.45
N HIS A 555 -1.73 -8.19 -0.50
CA HIS A 555 -0.65 -7.23 -0.24
C HIS A 555 -1.18 -5.91 0.34
N GLU A 556 -0.28 -5.09 0.87
CA GLU A 556 -0.65 -3.78 1.43
C GLU A 556 -1.05 -2.78 0.33
N GLY A 557 -2.35 -2.49 0.24
CA GLY A 557 -2.90 -1.58 -0.76
C GLY A 557 -4.41 -1.65 -0.91
N ILE A 558 -4.90 -1.05 -1.98
CA ILE A 558 -6.32 -0.98 -2.34
C ILE A 558 -6.64 -2.11 -3.32
N TYR A 559 -7.68 -2.88 -3.02
CA TYR A 559 -8.26 -3.89 -3.90
C TYR A 559 -9.61 -3.40 -4.42
N THR A 560 -9.74 -3.20 -5.73
CA THR A 560 -11.00 -2.82 -6.39
C THR A 560 -11.62 -4.06 -7.03
N PHE A 561 -12.79 -4.47 -6.57
CA PHE A 561 -13.55 -5.57 -7.16
C PHE A 561 -14.52 -5.05 -8.23
N PHE A 562 -14.50 -5.67 -9.40
CA PHE A 562 -15.41 -5.40 -10.51
C PHE A 562 -16.31 -6.60 -10.76
N ALA A 563 -17.56 -6.33 -11.12
CA ALA A 563 -18.51 -7.30 -11.63
C ALA A 563 -18.93 -6.93 -13.05
N GLU A 564 -18.96 -7.92 -13.93
CA GLU A 564 -19.50 -7.87 -15.28
C GLU A 564 -20.63 -8.92 -15.36
N PRO A 565 -21.76 -8.66 -16.03
CA PRO A 565 -22.80 -9.66 -16.18
C PRO A 565 -22.31 -10.77 -17.13
N GLY A 566 -22.57 -12.04 -16.81
CA GLY A 566 -22.21 -13.16 -17.68
C GLY A 566 -23.11 -13.27 -18.91
N ASP A 567 -24.39 -12.94 -18.75
CA ASP A 567 -25.43 -12.97 -19.78
C ASP A 567 -25.93 -11.56 -20.13
N ALA A 568 -26.76 -11.44 -21.17
CA ALA A 568 -27.37 -10.17 -21.58
C ALA A 568 -28.43 -9.60 -20.60
N THR A 569 -28.62 -10.22 -19.42
CA THR A 569 -29.50 -9.71 -18.36
C THR A 569 -28.72 -8.80 -17.41
N THR A 570 -29.40 -7.87 -16.73
CA THR A 570 -28.81 -7.04 -15.66
C THR A 570 -29.15 -7.63 -14.30
N PRO A 571 -28.35 -8.56 -13.75
CA PRO A 571 -28.65 -9.18 -12.46
C PRO A 571 -28.50 -8.15 -11.33
N LYS A 572 -29.18 -8.40 -10.21
CA LYS A 572 -29.04 -7.64 -8.97
C LYS A 572 -28.45 -8.52 -7.85
N PRO A 573 -27.21 -9.03 -8.01
CA PRO A 573 -26.56 -9.90 -7.05
C PRO A 573 -26.38 -9.24 -5.68
N GLY A 574 -26.46 -10.06 -4.63
CA GLY A 574 -26.09 -9.68 -3.27
C GLY A 574 -24.60 -9.93 -3.03
N PHE A 575 -23.88 -8.92 -2.52
CA PHE A 575 -22.44 -8.98 -2.26
C PHE A 575 -22.13 -8.95 -0.77
N THR A 576 -21.27 -9.86 -0.32
CA THR A 576 -20.76 -9.91 1.06
C THR A 576 -19.26 -10.19 1.05
N LEU A 577 -18.46 -9.27 1.60
CA LEU A 577 -17.02 -9.44 1.72
C LEU A 577 -16.69 -10.13 3.04
N LYS A 578 -15.76 -11.10 2.99
CA LYS A 578 -15.13 -11.73 4.16
C LYS A 578 -13.63 -11.43 4.10
N ILE A 579 -13.10 -10.85 5.18
CA ILE A 579 -11.69 -10.45 5.30
C ILE A 579 -11.04 -11.29 6.39
N PHE A 580 -9.96 -12.00 6.05
CA PHE A 580 -9.26 -12.92 6.95
C PHE A 580 -7.91 -12.30 7.37
N GLU A 581 -7.95 -11.31 8.26
CA GLU A 581 -6.76 -10.54 8.69
C GLU A 581 -5.79 -11.39 9.52
N SER A 582 -4.98 -12.25 8.89
CA SER A 582 -3.98 -13.15 9.52
C SER A 582 -4.51 -14.06 10.65
N SER A 583 -5.84 -14.18 10.78
CA SER A 583 -6.51 -14.71 11.95
C SER A 583 -7.73 -15.54 11.57
N VAL A 584 -8.03 -16.55 12.40
CA VAL A 584 -9.02 -17.60 12.12
C VAL A 584 -10.46 -17.05 12.02
N ARG A 585 -10.73 -15.83 12.49
CA ARG A 585 -12.06 -15.22 12.50
C ARG A 585 -12.20 -14.16 11.41
N ALA A 586 -12.87 -14.53 10.31
CA ALA A 586 -13.24 -13.59 9.26
C ALA A 586 -14.05 -12.40 9.79
N ARG A 587 -13.70 -11.19 9.35
CA ARG A 587 -14.57 -10.01 9.44
C ARG A 587 -15.50 -10.01 8.23
N THR A 588 -16.80 -10.15 8.47
CA THR A 588 -17.82 -10.14 7.41
C THR A 588 -18.40 -8.74 7.28
N ARG A 589 -18.39 -8.17 6.07
CA ARG A 589 -18.95 -6.85 5.73
C ARG A 589 -19.98 -7.01 4.61
N PRO A 590 -21.28 -6.79 4.86
CA PRO A 590 -22.28 -6.80 3.80
C PRO A 590 -22.13 -5.55 2.92
N ILE A 591 -22.00 -5.73 1.60
CA ILE A 591 -21.99 -4.64 0.62
C ILE A 591 -23.42 -4.37 0.10
N GLY A 592 -24.32 -5.34 0.25
CA GLY A 592 -25.71 -5.26 -0.19
C GLY A 592 -25.90 -5.66 -1.65
N ASN A 593 -27.08 -5.37 -2.19
CA ASN A 593 -27.48 -5.81 -3.52
C ASN A 593 -27.29 -4.69 -4.55
N LYS A 594 -26.27 -4.80 -5.41
CA LYS A 594 -25.99 -3.84 -6.48
C LYS A 594 -26.49 -4.37 -7.82
N THR A 595 -27.09 -3.51 -8.64
CA THR A 595 -27.38 -3.82 -10.05
C THR A 595 -26.06 -3.84 -10.82
N VAL A 596 -25.82 -4.87 -11.63
CA VAL A 596 -24.61 -4.99 -12.46
C VAL A 596 -24.98 -4.75 -13.92
N SER A 597 -24.39 -3.70 -14.52
CA SER A 597 -24.60 -3.29 -15.91
C SER A 597 -23.27 -2.93 -16.54
N GLY A 598 -22.76 -3.78 -17.43
CA GLY A 598 -21.35 -3.69 -17.85
C GLY A 598 -20.38 -3.84 -16.67
N LYS A 599 -19.17 -3.28 -16.78
CA LYS A 599 -18.12 -3.37 -15.77
C LYS A 599 -18.39 -2.44 -14.58
N THR A 600 -19.08 -2.96 -13.57
CA THR A 600 -19.53 -2.22 -12.37
C THR A 600 -18.56 -2.40 -11.21
N VAL A 601 -18.19 -1.32 -10.49
CA VAL A 601 -17.38 -1.42 -9.26
C VAL A 601 -18.23 -1.92 -8.08
N VAL A 602 -17.88 -3.09 -7.55
CA VAL A 602 -18.58 -3.75 -6.44
C VAL A 602 -18.19 -3.12 -5.11
N THR A 603 -16.89 -3.02 -4.84
CA THR A 603 -16.33 -2.39 -3.62
C THR A 603 -14.86 -2.07 -3.84
N ARG A 604 -14.31 -1.12 -3.06
CA ARG A 604 -12.86 -0.96 -2.88
C ARG A 604 -12.49 -1.24 -1.43
N VAL A 605 -11.41 -2.00 -1.22
CA VAL A 605 -10.99 -2.50 0.11
C VAL A 605 -9.53 -2.14 0.37
N LEU A 606 -9.24 -1.46 1.48
CA LEU A 606 -7.89 -1.10 1.89
C LEU A 606 -7.31 -2.14 2.86
N MET A 607 -6.35 -2.93 2.37
CA MET A 607 -5.63 -3.95 3.11
C MET A 607 -4.34 -3.42 3.75
N PRO A 608 -3.90 -3.99 4.90
CA PRO A 608 -4.49 -5.11 5.62
C PRO A 608 -5.63 -4.76 6.59
N ASP A 609 -6.06 -3.50 6.69
CA ASP A 609 -6.92 -3.04 7.81
C ASP A 609 -8.43 -3.25 7.59
N GLY A 610 -8.82 -3.79 6.43
CA GLY A 610 -10.19 -4.19 6.14
C GLY A 610 -11.20 -3.03 6.01
N ILE A 611 -10.72 -1.84 5.66
CA ILE A 611 -11.55 -0.64 5.48
C ILE A 611 -12.17 -0.64 4.08
N LEU A 612 -13.49 -0.51 3.97
CA LEU A 612 -14.20 -0.40 2.68
C LEU A 612 -14.39 1.08 2.34
N TRP A 613 -14.21 1.45 1.06
CA TRP A 613 -14.50 2.80 0.57
C TRP A 613 -15.97 3.18 0.72
N GLU A 614 -16.86 2.20 0.61
CA GLU A 614 -18.30 2.34 0.75
C GLU A 614 -18.77 2.43 2.22
N ASP A 615 -17.92 2.14 3.20
CA ASP A 615 -18.25 2.20 4.63
C ASP A 615 -17.94 3.59 5.21
N GLU A 616 -18.95 4.46 5.22
CA GLU A 616 -18.82 5.83 5.74
C GLU A 616 -18.42 5.88 7.22
N SER A 617 -18.73 4.84 8.03
CA SER A 617 -18.32 4.79 9.43
C SER A 617 -16.80 4.66 9.63
N SER A 618 -16.06 4.33 8.57
CA SER A 618 -14.59 4.30 8.58
C SER A 618 -13.94 5.67 8.31
N PHE A 619 -14.72 6.71 7.98
CA PHE A 619 -14.21 8.03 7.62
C PHE A 619 -14.87 9.14 8.46
N THR A 620 -14.11 10.19 8.78
CA THR A 620 -14.61 11.37 9.50
C THR A 620 -15.13 12.46 8.57
N GLY A 621 -14.88 12.35 7.27
CA GLY A 621 -15.37 13.29 6.26
C GLY A 621 -14.90 12.97 4.85
N SER A 622 -15.41 13.74 3.89
CA SER A 622 -15.06 13.69 2.48
C SER A 622 -14.85 15.10 1.92
N ILE A 623 -14.05 15.18 0.85
CA ILE A 623 -13.84 16.37 0.01
C ILE A 623 -14.00 15.91 -1.43
N GLU A 624 -14.85 16.56 -2.20
CA GLU A 624 -15.10 16.27 -3.61
C GLU A 624 -14.50 17.37 -4.49
N ASP A 625 -13.52 17.00 -5.31
CA ASP A 625 -12.95 17.81 -6.37
C ASP A 625 -13.59 17.41 -7.71
N SER A 626 -13.55 18.29 -8.72
CA SER A 626 -14.19 18.08 -10.04
C SER A 626 -13.79 16.82 -10.81
N ASN A 627 -12.76 16.09 -10.35
CA ASN A 627 -12.27 14.85 -10.95
C ASN A 627 -11.97 13.73 -9.92
N SER A 628 -12.25 13.93 -8.63
CA SER A 628 -11.83 12.99 -7.59
C SER A 628 -12.52 13.21 -6.24
N ILE A 629 -12.76 12.13 -5.52
CA ILE A 629 -13.30 12.14 -4.15
C ILE A 629 -12.18 11.74 -3.19
N THR A 630 -11.96 12.55 -2.16
CA THR A 630 -10.98 12.30 -1.09
C THR A 630 -11.72 12.06 0.22
N LYS A 631 -11.80 10.81 0.69
CA LYS A 631 -12.30 10.49 2.03
C LYS A 631 -11.14 10.49 3.04
N PHE A 632 -11.38 11.00 4.24
CA PHE A 632 -10.36 11.08 5.29
C PHE A 632 -10.89 10.65 6.65
N ASN A 633 -9.99 10.18 7.51
CA ASN A 633 -10.27 9.84 8.90
C ASN A 633 -9.25 10.57 9.80
N ALA A 634 -9.72 11.55 10.56
CA ALA A 634 -8.90 12.44 11.36
C ALA A 634 -8.20 11.75 12.56
N GLU A 635 -8.77 10.67 13.09
CA GLU A 635 -8.21 9.93 14.24
C GLU A 635 -7.02 9.06 13.83
N THR A 636 -7.11 8.42 12.66
CA THR A 636 -6.08 7.52 12.12
C THR A 636 -5.08 8.21 11.19
N GLY A 637 -5.40 9.41 10.71
CA GLY A 637 -4.62 10.12 9.68
C GLY A 637 -4.73 9.49 8.29
N LEU A 638 -5.70 8.62 8.03
CA LEU A 638 -5.97 8.05 6.70
C LEU A 638 -6.55 9.12 5.77
N ILE A 639 -5.94 9.30 4.61
CA ILE A 639 -6.43 10.11 3.49
C ILE A 639 -6.44 9.23 2.25
N TRP A 640 -7.63 8.80 1.82
CA TRP A 640 -7.82 7.95 0.64
C TRP A 640 -8.46 8.78 -0.46
N LYS A 641 -7.77 8.90 -1.60
CA LYS A 641 -8.25 9.62 -2.78
C LYS A 641 -8.54 8.64 -3.93
N GLU A 642 -9.77 8.65 -4.42
CA GLU A 642 -10.19 8.00 -5.66
C GLU A 642 -10.40 9.06 -6.75
N PHE A 643 -10.04 8.72 -7.98
CA PHE A 643 -10.29 9.58 -9.14
C PHE A 643 -11.51 9.05 -9.91
N ASN A 644 -12.24 9.96 -10.53
CA ASN A 644 -13.34 9.60 -11.43
C ASN A 644 -12.75 9.03 -12.72
N HIS A 645 -13.33 7.92 -13.19
CA HIS A 645 -12.88 7.14 -14.35
C HIS A 645 -13.84 7.28 -15.53
#